data_AF-A0A425WAA8-F1
#
_entry.id   AF-A0A425WAA8-F1
#
_cell.length_a   1.000
_cell.length_b   1.000
_cell.length_c   1.000
_cell.angle_alpha   90.00
_cell.angle_beta   90.00
_cell.angle_gamma   90.00
#
_symmetry.space_group_name_H-M   'P 1'
#
loop_
_entity.id
_entity.type
_entity.pdbx_description
1 polymer ?
#
loop_
_entity_poly.entity_id
_entity_poly.type
_entity_poly.pdbx_seq_one_letter_code
_entity_poly.pdbx_strand_id
1 'polypeptide(L)'
;MFTEAQEQVQKRKAQDIIDHLPLGIINWYPFETDKQSDQKLRALLVEGENSGDVFREFLLSKGLDVTSCSIDDSSLLDISEPKDQEYISDKNELKKDDTDKYDYIICIGALEYCHVPEKLLKIFADYLKKDGIFLLGTDNRFGLRYFCGDRDKFTGCNFDSIEDYYRVDENEFHQMDGRCYSKEEIKRMIDGAGLVCRQCYSVYPSIEAAQLIYRDDTFPNEEISGRYFTDYNHPDTVFLQENQILQSISGSGLFHEMANGFLFELSNASLKKTENDIKQVTLTMDRGRRLDFATCIGDEKVIKKPLYEEGTEHLKEMVSLQDDLNAHGIHIVNGRLTSNGYEMPFIDAENGVSYFTRLADSDKKLFFKELDRFIDTIKSSSEVSEVSAYDFLKKNGYGSFFQDADEADLGICLKHCYIDMVPLNCFISDGEFLFYDQEFRFDDYPLNALLDRVIGVLSTPQITRFISRDEMLKRYGLYQYRNMWDTMGNSFAQKLRNVSFLGEYDSAHRGDYENIGDNRLRMNYSESEYEKIFLNIFKDTDRLQVFVFGAGQYAAYFLEIYSKHLKIAGILDNNRNKWGTDFHGKKVFPPDVLKDHDPDSYKVIICMLRFQDAYEQAKSLGARHIGVYYRHRSYELPWQRNSYKNEEPVDVATSDNNQNQTKKYNVGYVAGVFDLFHIGHLNLLRRAKEQCNYLIVGVVSDEQVRRSKKREPVIPCRDRMEIVKACRYVDEVFEIPIDMAGTRDIYNMYHFDVQFSGSDYAQDSGWLADKRYLEGHGSELVFLPYTNGTSSTQIRESLLKG
;
A
#
# COMPACT_ATOMS: atom_id res chain seq x y z
N MET A 1 -23.34 -10.91 -2.30
CA MET A 1 -23.69 -10.25 -3.58
C MET A 1 -23.90 -8.78 -3.29
N PHE A 2 -22.95 -7.94 -3.66
CA PHE A 2 -23.22 -6.51 -3.84
C PHE A 2 -24.00 -6.36 -5.16
N THR A 3 -24.98 -5.47 -5.21
CA THR A 3 -25.72 -5.20 -6.45
C THR A 3 -24.84 -4.39 -7.41
N GLU A 4 -25.06 -4.46 -8.74
CA GLU A 4 -24.35 -3.62 -9.72
C GLU A 4 -24.38 -2.12 -9.36
N ALA A 5 -25.46 -1.68 -8.70
CA ALA A 5 -25.60 -0.32 -8.19
C ALA A 5 -24.59 0.00 -7.05
N GLN A 6 -24.31 -0.96 -6.16
CA GLN A 6 -23.31 -0.79 -5.11
C GLN A 6 -21.88 -0.74 -5.68
N GLU A 7 -21.60 -1.51 -6.74
CA GLU A 7 -20.30 -1.47 -7.44
C GLU A 7 -20.04 -0.11 -8.10
N GLN A 8 -21.04 0.44 -8.81
CA GLN A 8 -20.91 1.77 -9.42
C GLN A 8 -20.67 2.86 -8.37
N VAL A 9 -21.32 2.76 -7.20
CA VAL A 9 -21.11 3.70 -6.09
C VAL A 9 -19.68 3.57 -5.53
N GLN A 10 -19.15 2.36 -5.41
CA GLN A 10 -17.78 2.15 -4.91
C GLN A 10 -16.72 2.68 -5.87
N LYS A 11 -16.83 2.37 -7.17
CA LYS A 11 -15.90 2.90 -8.20
C LYS A 11 -15.95 4.42 -8.27
N ARG A 12 -17.14 5.01 -8.21
CA ARG A 12 -17.28 6.49 -8.18
C ARG A 12 -16.62 7.11 -6.96
N LYS A 13 -16.74 6.48 -5.78
CA LYS A 13 -16.10 6.99 -4.55
C LYS A 13 -14.57 6.92 -4.63
N ALA A 14 -14.02 5.84 -5.19
CA ALA A 14 -12.57 5.72 -5.38
C ALA A 14 -12.06 6.78 -6.37
N GLN A 15 -12.73 6.92 -7.51
CA GLN A 15 -12.36 7.91 -8.54
C GLN A 15 -12.44 9.34 -8.00
N ASP A 16 -13.50 9.68 -7.26
CA ASP A 16 -13.62 11.00 -6.61
C ASP A 16 -12.42 11.31 -5.72
N ILE A 17 -11.95 10.35 -4.91
CA ILE A 17 -10.75 10.56 -4.08
C ILE A 17 -9.52 10.80 -4.95
N ILE A 18 -9.30 9.96 -5.97
CA ILE A 18 -8.12 10.01 -6.85
C ILE A 18 -8.05 11.33 -7.62
N ASP A 19 -9.18 11.75 -8.22
CA ASP A 19 -9.26 12.97 -9.01
C ASP A 19 -8.90 14.23 -8.19
N HIS A 20 -9.14 14.20 -6.88
CA HIS A 20 -8.88 15.34 -6.00
C HIS A 20 -7.52 15.29 -5.30
N LEU A 21 -6.74 14.21 -5.39
CA LEU A 21 -5.39 14.13 -4.81
C LEU A 21 -4.49 15.33 -5.19
N PRO A 22 -4.48 15.82 -6.46
CA PRO A 22 -3.65 16.95 -6.87
C PRO A 22 -3.94 18.25 -6.11
N LEU A 23 -5.16 18.42 -5.59
CA LEU A 23 -5.50 19.60 -4.80
C LEU A 23 -4.70 19.70 -3.50
N GLY A 24 -4.15 18.58 -3.01
CA GLY A 24 -3.34 18.53 -1.80
C GLY A 24 -2.22 19.57 -1.79
N ILE A 25 -1.63 19.87 -2.95
CA ILE A 25 -0.52 20.83 -3.05
C ILE A 25 -0.90 22.28 -2.71
N ILE A 26 -2.16 22.70 -2.92
CA ILE A 26 -2.59 24.10 -2.71
C ILE A 26 -3.86 24.27 -1.85
N ASN A 27 -4.62 23.22 -1.52
CA ASN A 27 -5.90 23.39 -0.80
C ASN A 27 -5.72 23.98 0.62
N TRP A 28 -4.61 23.66 1.26
CA TRP A 28 -4.21 24.25 2.54
C TRP A 28 -3.88 25.75 2.43
N TYR A 29 -3.47 26.23 1.25
CA TYR A 29 -2.96 27.58 1.03
C TYR A 29 -4.01 28.66 1.41
N PRO A 30 -3.60 29.77 2.06
CA PRO A 30 -4.51 30.81 2.52
C PRO A 30 -4.84 31.81 1.39
N PHE A 31 -5.63 31.39 0.40
CA PHE A 31 -6.12 32.31 -0.63
C PHE A 31 -6.91 33.47 -0.01
N GLU A 32 -6.54 34.70 -0.37
CA GLU A 32 -7.26 35.89 0.05
C GLU A 32 -8.63 35.99 -0.65
N THR A 33 -9.57 36.62 0.04
CA THR A 33 -10.85 37.02 -0.53
C THR A 33 -11.02 38.50 -0.26
N ASP A 34 -11.28 39.30 -1.30
CA ASP A 34 -11.60 40.71 -1.09
C ASP A 34 -12.99 40.80 -0.45
N LYS A 35 -13.02 41.03 0.87
CA LYS A 35 -14.26 41.18 1.64
C LYS A 35 -14.77 42.63 1.65
N GLN A 36 -14.00 43.58 1.08
CA GLN A 36 -14.32 45.01 1.10
C GLN A 36 -14.80 45.54 -0.25
N SER A 37 -14.52 44.84 -1.35
CA SER A 37 -14.99 45.11 -2.70
C SER A 37 -15.96 44.04 -3.20
N ASP A 38 -16.97 44.42 -4.01
CA ASP A 38 -17.80 43.46 -4.76
C ASP A 38 -17.01 42.79 -5.93
N GLN A 39 -15.76 43.19 -6.16
CA GLN A 39 -14.91 42.69 -7.24
C GLN A 39 -14.09 41.48 -6.78
N LYS A 40 -14.25 40.33 -7.46
CA LYS A 40 -13.46 39.12 -7.20
C LYS A 40 -11.99 39.30 -7.62
N LEU A 41 -11.08 38.69 -6.86
CA LEU A 41 -9.66 38.59 -7.24
C LEU A 41 -9.50 37.65 -8.44
N ARG A 42 -8.59 37.99 -9.35
CA ARG A 42 -8.37 37.26 -10.61
C ARG A 42 -7.27 36.22 -10.46
N ALA A 43 -7.51 35.01 -10.94
CA ALA A 43 -6.54 33.91 -10.98
C ALA A 43 -6.32 33.41 -12.42
N LEU A 44 -5.07 33.22 -12.80
CA LEU A 44 -4.68 32.50 -14.02
C LEU A 44 -4.26 31.08 -13.63
N LEU A 45 -4.97 30.08 -14.15
CA LEU A 45 -4.61 28.67 -14.03
C LEU A 45 -3.89 28.23 -15.31
N VAL A 46 -2.70 27.66 -15.14
CA VAL A 46 -1.92 27.04 -16.22
C VAL A 46 -2.14 25.55 -16.14
N GLU A 47 -2.86 25.02 -17.12
CA GLU A 47 -3.28 23.62 -17.19
C GLU A 47 -2.18 22.77 -17.84
N GLY A 48 -1.77 21.71 -17.15
CA GLY A 48 -1.04 20.58 -17.73
C GLY A 48 -1.99 19.45 -18.14
N GLU A 49 -1.46 18.30 -18.53
CA GLU A 49 -2.23 17.23 -19.20
C GLU A 49 -3.41 16.65 -18.37
N ASN A 50 -3.42 16.70 -17.03
CA ASN A 50 -4.27 15.79 -16.25
C ASN A 50 -5.02 16.35 -15.02
N SER A 51 -5.08 17.67 -14.77
CA SER A 51 -5.72 18.19 -13.53
C SER A 51 -6.35 19.58 -13.61
N GLY A 52 -6.47 20.16 -14.81
CA GLY A 52 -6.96 21.53 -14.99
C GLY A 52 -8.34 21.77 -14.39
N ASP A 53 -9.32 20.91 -14.71
CA ASP A 53 -10.70 21.06 -14.26
C ASP A 53 -10.83 21.08 -12.73
N VAL A 54 -10.13 20.18 -12.03
CA VAL A 54 -10.21 20.05 -10.58
C VAL A 54 -9.63 21.28 -9.88
N PHE A 55 -8.47 21.77 -10.33
CA PHE A 55 -7.91 23.03 -9.82
C PHE A 55 -8.82 24.22 -10.13
N ARG A 56 -9.42 24.25 -11.31
CA ARG A 56 -10.33 25.32 -11.73
C ARG A 56 -11.55 25.39 -10.82
N GLU A 57 -12.23 24.27 -10.60
CA GLU A 57 -13.39 24.18 -9.70
C GLU A 57 -13.03 24.58 -8.27
N PHE A 58 -11.88 24.12 -7.78
CA PHE A 58 -11.36 24.49 -6.48
C PHE A 58 -11.15 26.00 -6.34
N LEU A 59 -10.46 26.65 -7.29
CA LEU A 59 -10.20 28.09 -7.23
C LEU A 59 -11.50 28.92 -7.32
N LEU A 60 -12.46 28.49 -8.14
CA LEU A 60 -13.81 29.10 -8.17
C LEU A 60 -14.52 28.98 -6.82
N SER A 61 -14.39 27.83 -6.14
CA SER A 61 -14.96 27.62 -4.80
C SER A 61 -14.36 28.54 -3.73
N LYS A 62 -13.12 29.03 -3.94
CA LYS A 62 -12.49 30.05 -3.08
C LYS A 62 -12.94 31.48 -3.40
N GLY A 63 -13.85 31.66 -4.35
CA GLY A 63 -14.39 32.96 -4.72
C GLY A 63 -13.53 33.74 -5.72
N LEU A 64 -12.54 33.10 -6.35
CA LEU A 64 -11.69 33.71 -7.36
C LEU A 64 -12.38 33.74 -8.73
N ASP A 65 -12.02 34.72 -9.55
CA ASP A 65 -12.36 34.77 -10.98
C ASP A 65 -11.22 34.12 -11.79
N VAL A 66 -11.48 32.94 -12.35
CA VAL A 66 -10.45 32.04 -12.86
C VAL A 66 -10.46 32.01 -14.39
N THR A 67 -9.34 32.40 -14.99
CA THR A 67 -8.99 32.19 -16.40
C THR A 67 -8.06 30.98 -16.50
N SER A 68 -8.31 30.06 -17.44
CA SER A 68 -7.42 28.92 -17.72
C SER A 68 -6.64 29.12 -19.02
N CYS A 69 -5.43 28.57 -19.11
CA CYS A 69 -4.66 28.44 -20.35
C CYS A 69 -3.87 27.13 -20.36
N SER A 70 -3.66 26.54 -21.54
CA SER A 70 -2.83 25.34 -21.73
C SER A 70 -1.43 25.72 -22.23
N ILE A 71 -0.42 24.93 -21.88
CA ILE A 71 0.97 25.12 -22.37
C ILE A 71 1.11 24.80 -23.87
N ASP A 72 0.26 23.92 -24.40
CA ASP A 72 0.23 23.57 -25.83
C ASP A 72 -0.43 24.64 -26.71
N ASP A 73 -1.07 25.62 -26.08
CA ASP A 73 -1.69 26.72 -26.80
C ASP A 73 -0.57 27.58 -27.41
N SER A 74 -0.25 27.28 -28.67
CA SER A 74 0.73 27.97 -29.52
C SER A 74 0.66 29.50 -29.42
N SER A 75 -0.48 30.06 -29.00
CA SER A 75 -0.69 31.48 -28.73
C SER A 75 0.16 32.09 -27.59
N LEU A 76 0.60 31.32 -26.59
CA LEU A 76 1.46 31.83 -25.50
C LEU A 76 2.93 31.98 -25.93
N LEU A 77 3.40 31.14 -26.86
CA LEU A 77 4.79 31.09 -27.31
C LEU A 77 5.05 31.97 -28.55
N ASP A 78 4.02 32.30 -29.32
CA ASP A 78 4.09 33.08 -30.56
C ASP A 78 4.02 34.60 -30.32
N ILE A 79 5.04 35.14 -29.65
CA ILE A 79 5.25 36.58 -29.51
C ILE A 79 6.62 36.96 -30.08
N SER A 80 6.83 36.73 -31.39
CA SER A 80 7.57 37.61 -32.30
C SER A 80 7.92 36.96 -33.66
N GLU A 81 7.08 37.13 -34.67
CA GLU A 81 7.43 37.69 -36.00
C GLU A 81 6.15 37.89 -36.83
N PRO A 82 6.02 38.99 -37.60
CA PRO A 82 4.82 39.24 -38.40
C PRO A 82 4.86 38.36 -39.66
N LYS A 83 3.91 37.42 -39.78
CA LYS A 83 3.56 36.86 -41.09
C LYS A 83 2.12 37.17 -41.40
N ASP A 84 1.96 37.91 -42.49
CA ASP A 84 0.70 38.19 -43.17
C ASP A 84 -0.09 36.89 -43.37
N GLN A 85 -1.26 36.76 -42.73
CA GLN A 85 -2.56 36.42 -43.32
C GLN A 85 -3.59 36.07 -42.24
N GLU A 86 -4.83 36.50 -42.51
CA GLU A 86 -6.01 36.47 -41.66
C GLU A 86 -6.39 35.06 -41.19
N TYR A 87 -6.57 34.87 -39.88
CA TYR A 87 -7.72 34.19 -39.28
C TYR A 87 -7.99 34.79 -37.87
N ILE A 88 -9.23 35.19 -37.64
CA ILE A 88 -9.86 35.72 -36.39
C ILE A 88 -11.01 34.72 -36.12
N SER A 89 -11.33 34.19 -34.93
CA SER A 89 -11.76 34.76 -33.65
C SER A 89 -11.74 33.58 -32.65
N ASP A 90 -11.03 33.59 -31.52
CA ASP A 90 -11.48 34.27 -30.31
C ASP A 90 -10.27 34.76 -29.49
N LYS A 91 -9.99 36.06 -29.65
CA LYS A 91 -9.02 36.84 -28.87
C LYS A 91 -9.71 37.51 -27.68
N ASN A 92 -10.30 36.73 -26.76
CA ASN A 92 -10.81 37.27 -25.51
C ASN A 92 -10.02 36.68 -24.33
N GLU A 93 -9.15 37.36 -23.58
CA GLU A 93 -8.63 38.73 -23.61
C GLU A 93 -7.48 38.79 -22.57
N LEU A 94 -6.25 38.36 -22.90
CA LEU A 94 -5.06 38.64 -22.07
C LEU A 94 -4.55 40.06 -22.40
N LYS A 95 -5.32 41.07 -22.00
CA LYS A 95 -5.03 42.49 -22.24
C LYS A 95 -3.90 43.00 -21.35
N LYS A 96 -3.12 43.95 -21.89
CA LYS A 96 -1.84 44.45 -21.36
C LYS A 96 -1.95 45.67 -20.43
N ASP A 97 -3.15 46.07 -20.00
CA ASP A 97 -3.32 47.16 -19.01
C ASP A 97 -3.23 46.61 -17.57
N ASP A 98 -2.77 47.43 -16.61
CA ASP A 98 -2.61 47.03 -15.19
C ASP A 98 -3.94 46.60 -14.52
N THR A 99 -5.09 46.99 -15.09
CA THR A 99 -6.42 46.52 -14.69
C THR A 99 -6.71 45.07 -15.10
N ASP A 100 -5.88 44.49 -15.97
CA ASP A 100 -6.04 43.14 -16.53
C ASP A 100 -5.09 42.06 -15.99
N LYS A 101 -4.22 42.43 -15.06
CA LYS A 101 -3.28 41.50 -14.42
C LYS A 101 -3.95 40.63 -13.35
N TYR A 102 -3.29 39.52 -13.03
CA TYR A 102 -3.79 38.53 -12.09
C TYR A 102 -3.25 38.76 -10.68
N ASP A 103 -4.12 38.55 -9.70
CA ASP A 103 -3.76 38.49 -8.28
C ASP A 103 -3.05 37.18 -7.97
N TYR A 104 -3.50 36.09 -8.61
CA TYR A 104 -2.92 34.76 -8.49
C TYR A 104 -2.54 34.19 -9.85
N ILE A 105 -1.37 33.56 -9.94
CA ILE A 105 -1.05 32.62 -11.02
C ILE A 105 -0.80 31.25 -10.38
N ILE A 106 -1.34 30.19 -10.96
CA ILE A 106 -1.21 28.82 -10.48
C ILE A 106 -0.69 27.97 -11.63
N CYS A 107 0.51 27.40 -11.48
CA CYS A 107 1.14 26.50 -12.44
C CYS A 107 1.70 25.30 -11.69
N ILE A 108 1.00 24.17 -11.72
CA ILE A 108 1.40 22.95 -11.00
C ILE A 108 1.71 21.85 -12.01
N GLY A 109 2.94 21.34 -12.01
CA GLY A 109 3.41 20.23 -12.86
C GLY A 109 3.47 20.52 -14.35
N ALA A 110 3.15 21.74 -14.76
CA ALA A 110 3.02 22.12 -16.16
C ALA A 110 4.38 22.62 -16.74
N LEU A 111 5.25 23.21 -15.92
CA LEU A 111 6.54 23.77 -16.37
C LEU A 111 7.42 22.72 -17.06
N GLU A 112 7.35 21.48 -16.61
CA GLU A 112 8.12 20.33 -17.08
C GLU A 112 7.80 19.96 -18.54
N TYR A 113 6.60 20.27 -19.03
CA TYR A 113 6.18 20.05 -20.42
C TYR A 113 6.57 21.22 -21.34
N CYS A 114 7.09 22.32 -20.79
CA CYS A 114 7.48 23.47 -21.60
C CYS A 114 8.92 23.32 -22.13
N HIS A 115 9.10 23.45 -23.46
CA HIS A 115 10.43 23.46 -24.08
C HIS A 115 11.25 24.73 -23.78
N VAL A 116 10.60 25.85 -23.42
CA VAL A 116 11.26 27.14 -23.14
C VAL A 116 10.77 27.76 -21.82
N PRO A 117 11.00 27.08 -20.68
CA PRO A 117 10.39 27.41 -19.39
C PRO A 117 10.69 28.84 -18.90
N GLU A 118 11.91 29.34 -19.13
CA GLU A 118 12.30 30.70 -18.73
C GLU A 118 11.48 31.78 -19.46
N LYS A 119 11.16 31.56 -20.75
CA LYS A 119 10.30 32.48 -21.52
C LYS A 119 8.88 32.48 -20.98
N LEU A 120 8.36 31.30 -20.62
CA LEU A 120 7.04 31.14 -20.04
C LEU A 120 6.93 31.84 -18.68
N LEU A 121 7.90 31.65 -17.79
CA LEU A 121 7.94 32.32 -16.49
C LEU A 121 7.98 33.85 -16.65
N LYS A 122 8.72 34.36 -17.64
CA LYS A 122 8.76 35.80 -17.93
C LYS A 122 7.40 36.34 -18.41
N ILE A 123 6.69 35.58 -19.23
CA ILE A 123 5.32 35.93 -19.64
C ILE A 123 4.42 36.01 -18.40
N PHE A 124 4.46 35.02 -17.51
CA PHE A 124 3.67 35.05 -16.29
C PHE A 124 4.05 36.20 -15.35
N ALA A 125 5.34 36.55 -15.26
CA ALA A 125 5.77 37.73 -14.53
C ALA A 125 5.13 39.02 -15.07
N ASP A 126 5.01 39.18 -16.39
CA ASP A 126 4.37 40.34 -17.02
C ASP A 126 2.85 40.41 -16.73
N TYR A 127 2.20 39.26 -16.54
CA TYR A 127 0.75 39.15 -16.24
C TYR A 127 0.42 39.15 -14.74
N LEU A 128 1.42 39.01 -13.86
CA LEU A 128 1.24 39.05 -12.41
C LEU A 128 1.20 40.51 -11.91
N LYS A 129 0.24 40.83 -11.05
CA LYS A 129 0.24 42.13 -10.35
C LYS A 129 1.52 42.30 -9.53
N LYS A 130 1.88 43.54 -9.21
CA LYS A 130 3.09 43.84 -8.44
C LYS A 130 3.15 43.08 -7.11
N ASP A 131 2.04 43.06 -6.38
CA ASP A 131 1.90 42.35 -5.10
C ASP A 131 1.19 40.99 -5.26
N GLY A 132 1.01 40.53 -6.50
CA GLY A 132 0.38 39.23 -6.80
C GLY A 132 1.25 38.05 -6.38
N ILE A 133 0.60 36.90 -6.26
CA ILE A 133 1.20 35.62 -5.83
C ILE A 133 1.19 34.64 -7.00
N PHE A 134 2.35 34.10 -7.33
CA PHE A 134 2.48 33.01 -8.30
C PHE A 134 2.90 31.72 -7.57
N LEU A 135 2.01 30.74 -7.54
CA LEU A 135 2.26 29.39 -7.04
C LEU A 135 2.75 28.50 -8.17
N LEU A 136 4.03 28.10 -8.09
CA LEU A 136 4.70 27.23 -9.06
C LEU A 136 5.04 25.89 -8.40
N GLY A 137 4.35 24.82 -8.78
CA GLY A 137 4.61 23.44 -8.33
C GLY A 137 5.36 22.65 -9.40
N THR A 138 6.44 21.96 -9.03
CA THR A 138 7.30 21.22 -9.97
C THR A 138 7.84 19.94 -9.35
N ASP A 139 8.01 18.89 -10.14
CA ASP A 139 8.82 17.73 -9.78
C ASP A 139 10.31 18.10 -9.63
N ASN A 140 11.01 17.32 -8.82
CA ASN A 140 12.45 17.42 -8.65
C ASN A 140 13.15 16.25 -9.32
N ARG A 141 14.02 16.51 -10.30
CA ARG A 141 14.82 15.45 -10.94
C ARG A 141 15.74 14.69 -9.95
N PHE A 142 16.03 15.26 -8.78
CA PHE A 142 16.76 14.61 -7.68
C PHE A 142 15.87 14.11 -6.54
N GLY A 143 14.57 13.92 -6.80
CA GLY A 143 13.64 13.34 -5.84
C GLY A 143 14.13 12.00 -5.28
N LEU A 144 13.97 11.80 -3.97
CA LEU A 144 14.34 10.59 -3.25
C LEU A 144 13.75 9.32 -3.87
N ARG A 145 12.54 9.39 -4.44
CA ARG A 145 11.90 8.29 -5.19
C ARG A 145 12.78 7.67 -6.28
N TYR A 146 13.52 8.50 -7.03
CA TYR A 146 14.34 8.04 -8.15
C TYR A 146 15.58 7.26 -7.65
N PHE A 147 16.14 7.66 -6.51
CA PHE A 147 17.21 6.90 -5.85
C PHE A 147 16.70 5.58 -5.25
N CYS A 148 15.39 5.49 -4.96
CA CYS A 148 14.76 4.26 -4.51
C CYS A 148 14.48 3.26 -5.64
N GLY A 149 14.67 3.65 -6.90
CA GLY A 149 14.44 2.81 -8.07
C GLY A 149 13.15 3.08 -8.82
N ASP A 150 12.45 4.16 -8.50
CA ASP A 150 11.36 4.64 -9.36
C ASP A 150 11.92 5.14 -10.69
N ARG A 151 11.09 5.08 -11.74
CA ARG A 151 11.47 5.49 -13.09
C ARG A 151 11.02 6.92 -13.36
N ASP A 152 11.81 7.62 -14.17
CA ASP A 152 11.49 8.96 -14.63
C ASP A 152 10.16 8.96 -15.39
N LYS A 153 9.33 9.99 -15.14
CA LYS A 153 7.94 10.05 -15.64
C LYS A 153 7.84 10.22 -17.15
N PHE A 154 8.88 10.75 -17.81
CA PHE A 154 8.87 11.08 -19.23
C PHE A 154 9.50 9.98 -20.09
N THR A 155 10.55 9.33 -19.57
CA THR A 155 11.29 8.29 -20.28
C THR A 155 10.87 6.87 -19.89
N GLY A 156 10.22 6.71 -18.73
CA GLY A 156 9.94 5.40 -18.15
C GLY A 156 11.21 4.62 -17.77
N CYS A 157 12.37 5.29 -17.71
CA CYS A 157 13.67 4.70 -17.45
C CYS A 157 14.22 5.08 -16.07
N ASN A 158 15.04 4.19 -15.50
CA ASN A 158 15.65 4.43 -14.19
C ASN A 158 16.83 5.42 -14.33
N PHE A 159 16.89 6.39 -13.42
CA PHE A 159 18.00 7.34 -13.27
C PHE A 159 18.20 8.40 -14.37
N ASP A 160 17.40 8.40 -15.44
CA ASP A 160 17.55 9.36 -16.54
C ASP A 160 17.45 10.81 -16.04
N SER A 161 16.45 11.14 -15.22
CA SER A 161 16.30 12.46 -14.61
C SER A 161 17.51 12.89 -13.77
N ILE A 162 18.12 11.95 -13.03
CA ILE A 162 19.30 12.19 -12.19
C ILE A 162 20.53 12.49 -13.05
N GLU A 163 20.73 11.72 -14.13
CA GLU A 163 21.83 11.88 -15.08
C GLU A 163 21.60 13.00 -16.12
N ASP A 164 20.57 13.82 -15.94
CA ASP A 164 20.21 14.90 -16.90
C ASP A 164 19.91 14.37 -18.31
N TYR A 165 19.24 13.23 -18.38
CA TYR A 165 18.84 12.55 -19.61
C TYR A 165 20.03 12.24 -20.53
N TYR A 166 21.24 12.12 -19.97
CA TYR A 166 22.49 11.90 -20.72
C TYR A 166 22.46 10.65 -21.63
N ARG A 167 21.63 9.64 -21.27
CA ARG A 167 21.50 8.38 -22.00
C ARG A 167 20.40 8.38 -23.06
N VAL A 168 19.54 9.39 -23.07
CA VAL A 168 18.47 9.53 -24.07
C VAL A 168 19.11 9.98 -25.39
N ASP A 169 18.75 9.32 -26.50
CA ASP A 169 19.25 9.72 -27.82
C ASP A 169 18.82 11.16 -28.14
N GLU A 170 19.63 11.92 -28.88
CA GLU A 170 19.32 13.30 -29.22
C GLU A 170 17.96 13.46 -29.93
N ASN A 171 17.60 12.54 -30.83
CA ASN A 171 16.32 12.61 -31.53
C ASN A 171 15.14 12.28 -30.60
N GLU A 172 15.34 11.32 -29.69
CA GLU A 172 14.35 10.93 -28.69
C GLU A 172 14.15 12.07 -27.69
N PHE A 173 15.22 12.71 -27.24
CA PHE A 173 15.18 13.85 -26.33
C PHE A 173 14.38 15.03 -26.90
N HIS A 174 14.53 15.31 -28.20
CA HIS A 174 13.74 16.34 -28.88
C HIS A 174 12.26 15.96 -29.10
N GLN A 175 11.90 14.69 -28.96
CA GLN A 175 10.54 14.18 -29.09
C GLN A 175 9.88 13.93 -27.72
N MET A 176 10.61 14.09 -26.61
CA MET A 176 10.05 13.95 -25.27
C MET A 176 9.00 15.03 -25.02
N ASP A 177 7.87 14.62 -24.43
CA ASP A 177 6.76 15.50 -24.06
C ASP A 177 7.11 16.45 -22.91
N GLY A 178 8.20 16.17 -22.17
CA GLY A 178 8.70 17.04 -21.11
C GLY A 178 9.93 16.49 -20.41
N ARG A 179 10.42 17.21 -19.39
CA ARG A 179 11.53 16.78 -18.53
C ARG A 179 11.48 17.42 -17.14
N CYS A 180 12.02 16.73 -16.15
CA CYS A 180 12.15 17.23 -14.79
C CYS A 180 13.38 18.13 -14.64
N TYR A 181 13.29 19.12 -13.74
CA TYR A 181 14.38 20.04 -13.42
C TYR A 181 14.82 19.90 -11.97
N SER A 182 16.05 20.30 -11.66
CA SER A 182 16.52 20.42 -10.27
C SER A 182 16.06 21.76 -9.68
N LYS A 183 16.01 21.82 -8.34
CA LYS A 183 15.70 23.04 -7.59
C LYS A 183 16.52 24.25 -8.04
N GLU A 184 17.82 24.05 -8.28
CA GLU A 184 18.75 25.11 -8.69
C GLU A 184 18.59 25.53 -10.15
N GLU A 185 18.12 24.64 -11.03
CA GLU A 185 17.70 25.02 -12.38
C GLU A 185 16.44 25.88 -12.34
N ILE A 186 15.44 25.48 -11.56
CA ILE A 186 14.18 26.21 -11.41
C ILE A 186 14.44 27.60 -10.81
N LYS A 187 15.24 27.71 -9.75
CA LYS A 187 15.63 29.01 -9.17
C LYS A 187 16.31 29.93 -10.19
N ARG A 188 17.22 29.40 -11.02
CA ARG A 188 17.87 30.19 -12.07
C ARG A 188 16.86 30.70 -13.11
N MET A 189 15.87 29.88 -13.48
CA MET A 189 14.80 30.30 -14.39
C MET A 189 13.88 31.36 -13.76
N ILE A 190 13.55 31.23 -12.47
CA ILE A 190 12.78 32.23 -11.71
C ILE A 190 13.54 33.58 -11.68
N ASP A 191 14.83 33.55 -11.32
CA ASP A 191 15.68 34.74 -11.28
C ASP A 191 15.81 35.39 -12.67
N GLY A 192 15.98 34.57 -13.73
CA GLY A 192 16.04 35.03 -15.13
C GLY A 192 14.74 35.69 -15.63
N ALA A 193 13.60 35.23 -15.12
CA ALA A 193 12.28 35.85 -15.37
C ALA A 193 12.06 37.15 -14.58
N GLY A 194 12.92 37.49 -13.62
CA GLY A 194 12.79 38.67 -12.76
C GLY A 194 11.78 38.50 -11.62
N LEU A 195 11.35 37.26 -11.35
CA LEU A 195 10.48 36.92 -10.23
C LEU A 195 11.30 36.80 -8.94
N VAL A 196 10.68 37.12 -7.81
CA VAL A 196 11.26 36.96 -6.48
C VAL A 196 10.62 35.75 -5.82
N CYS A 197 11.42 34.74 -5.48
CA CYS A 197 10.98 33.65 -4.61
C CYS A 197 10.83 34.16 -3.17
N ARG A 198 9.58 34.25 -2.69
CA ARG A 198 9.26 34.62 -1.30
C ARG A 198 9.39 33.42 -0.37
N GLN A 199 8.97 32.25 -0.83
CA GLN A 199 9.05 31.01 -0.08
C GLN A 199 9.18 29.80 -1.01
N CYS A 200 9.96 28.81 -0.58
CA CYS A 200 10.01 27.48 -1.21
C CYS A 200 9.55 26.44 -0.19
N TYR A 201 8.76 25.49 -0.65
CA TYR A 201 8.33 24.32 0.11
C TYR A 201 8.81 23.05 -0.59
N SER A 202 9.31 22.10 0.20
CA SER A 202 9.56 20.71 -0.16
C SER A 202 8.25 19.92 -0.11
N VAL A 203 7.96 19.12 -1.14
CA VAL A 203 6.70 18.37 -1.28
C VAL A 203 6.99 16.87 -1.37
N TYR A 204 6.18 16.09 -0.66
CA TYR A 204 6.28 14.64 -0.51
C TYR A 204 4.89 14.00 -0.50
N PRO A 205 4.68 12.81 -1.09
CA PRO A 205 5.58 12.04 -1.94
C PRO A 205 5.69 12.57 -3.38
N SER A 206 4.76 13.39 -3.83
CA SER A 206 4.69 13.92 -5.19
C SER A 206 3.86 15.21 -5.19
N ILE A 207 3.90 15.98 -6.27
CA ILE A 207 3.06 17.18 -6.40
C ILE A 207 1.60 16.81 -6.70
N GLU A 208 1.36 15.62 -7.26
CA GLU A 208 0.05 15.05 -7.61
C GLU A 208 -0.66 14.41 -6.42
N ALA A 209 0.09 13.94 -5.41
CA ALA A 209 -0.48 13.27 -4.24
C ALA A 209 0.18 13.75 -2.94
N ALA A 210 0.37 15.09 -2.82
CA ALA A 210 1.03 15.72 -1.69
C ALA A 210 0.41 15.30 -0.35
N GLN A 211 1.26 14.82 0.56
CA GLN A 211 0.93 14.39 1.92
C GLN A 211 1.68 15.21 2.97
N LEU A 212 2.94 15.56 2.68
CA LEU A 212 3.78 16.35 3.57
C LEU A 212 4.39 17.50 2.79
N ILE A 213 4.27 18.71 3.33
CA ILE A 213 4.83 19.93 2.74
C ILE A 213 5.62 20.66 3.82
N TYR A 214 6.89 20.93 3.57
CA TYR A 214 7.78 21.59 4.53
C TYR A 214 8.41 22.82 3.91
N ARG A 215 8.37 23.93 4.64
CA ARG A 215 9.12 25.13 4.31
C ARG A 215 10.62 24.79 4.30
N ASP A 216 11.38 25.38 3.38
CA ASP A 216 12.80 25.06 3.14
C ASP A 216 13.77 25.27 4.32
N ASP A 217 13.31 25.88 5.41
CA ASP A 217 14.01 26.07 6.67
C ASP A 217 13.46 25.20 7.83
N THR A 218 12.49 24.33 7.55
CA THR A 218 11.74 23.59 8.56
C THR A 218 11.93 22.09 8.41
N PHE A 219 12.40 21.45 9.49
CA PHE A 219 12.62 20.01 9.52
C PHE A 219 11.54 19.30 10.35
N PRO A 220 11.24 18.03 10.03
CA PRO A 220 10.35 17.20 10.82
C PRO A 220 10.83 17.09 12.27
N ASN A 221 9.92 17.31 13.23
CA ASN A 221 10.15 17.14 14.67
C ASN A 221 9.45 15.90 15.24
N GLU A 222 8.86 15.07 14.37
CA GLU A 222 8.13 13.86 14.70
C GLU A 222 8.61 12.66 13.86
N GLU A 223 8.07 11.48 14.18
CA GLU A 223 8.26 10.26 13.39
C GLU A 223 7.42 10.35 12.11
N ILE A 224 8.06 10.23 10.94
CA ILE A 224 7.45 10.43 9.62
C ILE A 224 7.05 9.12 8.97
N SER A 225 7.77 8.01 9.23
CA SER A 225 7.60 6.77 8.47
C SER A 225 6.20 6.15 8.62
N GLY A 226 5.52 6.41 9.74
CA GLY A 226 4.13 6.02 9.96
C GLY A 226 3.08 6.97 9.35
N ARG A 227 3.48 8.14 8.86
CA ARG A 227 2.60 9.18 8.28
C ARG A 227 2.81 9.38 6.78
N TYR A 228 3.87 8.80 6.22
CA TYR A 228 4.27 8.95 4.83
C TYR A 228 3.96 7.69 4.02
N PHE A 229 3.08 7.83 3.03
CA PHE A 229 2.82 6.79 2.04
C PHE A 229 3.49 7.16 0.72
N THR A 230 4.30 6.25 0.18
CA THR A 230 5.09 6.43 -1.05
C THR A 230 4.22 6.52 -2.29
N ASP A 231 4.52 7.37 -3.25
CA ASP A 231 3.76 7.48 -4.50
C ASP A 231 4.75 7.41 -5.67
N TYR A 232 4.70 6.31 -6.41
CA TYR A 232 5.66 5.97 -7.47
C TYR A 232 4.97 5.91 -8.83
N ASN A 233 5.75 6.13 -9.90
CA ASN A 233 5.30 5.91 -11.27
C ASN A 233 5.36 4.41 -11.60
N HIS A 234 6.41 3.75 -11.10
CA HIS A 234 6.71 2.35 -11.35
C HIS A 234 7.09 1.64 -10.03
N PRO A 235 6.11 1.33 -9.16
CA PRO A 235 6.39 0.71 -7.85
C PRO A 235 7.04 -0.68 -7.96
N ASP A 236 6.91 -1.36 -9.09
CA ASP A 236 7.48 -2.68 -9.35
C ASP A 236 9.00 -2.67 -9.54
N THR A 237 9.62 -1.50 -9.80
CA THR A 237 11.08 -1.37 -9.97
C THR A 237 11.81 -0.88 -8.72
N VAL A 238 11.05 -0.42 -7.71
CA VAL A 238 11.59 0.12 -6.47
C VAL A 238 12.32 -0.96 -5.67
N PHE A 239 13.48 -0.62 -5.12
CA PHE A 239 14.36 -1.53 -4.34
C PHE A 239 14.78 -0.94 -2.98
N LEU A 240 14.41 0.30 -2.67
CA LEU A 240 14.55 0.91 -1.34
C LEU A 240 13.20 1.39 -0.79
N GLN A 241 13.12 1.48 0.54
CA GLN A 241 11.93 1.98 1.23
C GLN A 241 12.11 3.46 1.54
N GLU A 242 11.47 4.31 0.75
CA GLU A 242 11.58 5.76 0.88
C GLU A 242 11.15 6.27 2.26
N ASN A 243 10.05 5.76 2.81
CA ASN A 243 9.56 6.13 4.15
C ASN A 243 10.60 5.91 5.26
N GLN A 244 11.43 4.86 5.15
CA GLN A 244 12.50 4.58 6.10
C GLN A 244 13.70 5.54 5.91
N ILE A 245 14.01 5.92 4.67
CA ILE A 245 15.11 6.83 4.37
C ILE A 245 14.75 8.25 4.80
N LEU A 246 13.52 8.69 4.53
CA LEU A 246 13.04 10.04 4.86
C LEU A 246 13.29 10.39 6.33
N GLN A 247 12.95 9.46 7.24
CA GLN A 247 13.21 9.61 8.67
C GLN A 247 14.71 9.79 8.98
N SER A 248 15.58 9.05 8.29
CA SER A 248 17.03 9.09 8.52
C SER A 248 17.70 10.35 7.99
N ILE A 249 17.15 10.97 6.94
CA ILE A 249 17.71 12.19 6.33
C ILE A 249 17.14 13.48 6.92
N SER A 250 16.11 13.40 7.77
CA SER A 250 15.38 14.54 8.35
C SER A 250 16.21 15.50 9.23
N GLY A 251 17.46 15.15 9.54
CA GLY A 251 18.43 16.03 10.21
C GLY A 251 19.72 16.28 9.41
N SER A 252 19.71 15.92 8.13
CA SER A 252 20.82 16.10 7.20
C SER A 252 20.56 17.28 6.26
N GLY A 253 21.60 17.76 5.57
CA GLY A 253 21.44 18.74 4.48
C GLY A 253 20.70 18.21 3.23
N LEU A 254 20.18 16.98 3.27
CA LEU A 254 19.55 16.32 2.11
C LEU A 254 18.01 16.36 2.13
N PHE A 255 17.36 16.57 3.28
CA PHE A 255 15.90 16.46 3.39
C PHE A 255 15.15 17.38 2.41
N HIS A 256 15.54 18.64 2.32
CA HIS A 256 14.91 19.57 1.38
C HIS A 256 15.41 19.41 -0.05
N GLU A 257 16.67 19.02 -0.24
CA GLU A 257 17.27 18.92 -1.58
C GLU A 257 16.82 17.66 -2.34
N MET A 258 16.46 16.60 -1.60
CA MET A 258 15.94 15.34 -2.15
C MET A 258 14.40 15.23 -2.07
N ALA A 259 13.70 16.34 -1.80
CA ALA A 259 12.24 16.34 -1.87
C ALA A 259 11.78 15.93 -3.28
N ASN A 260 10.71 15.15 -3.38
CA ASN A 260 10.26 14.64 -4.68
C ASN A 260 9.68 15.74 -5.58
N GLY A 261 9.16 16.81 -4.96
CA GLY A 261 8.77 18.02 -5.67
C GLY A 261 8.95 19.27 -4.82
N PHE A 262 8.66 20.41 -5.43
CA PHE A 262 8.70 21.73 -4.81
C PHE A 262 7.43 22.51 -5.10
N LEU A 263 7.06 23.38 -4.16
CA LEU A 263 6.10 24.46 -4.37
C LEU A 263 6.77 25.78 -4.05
N PHE A 264 6.86 26.66 -5.05
CA PHE A 264 7.41 28.00 -4.92
C PHE A 264 6.28 29.03 -4.83
N GLU A 265 6.40 29.95 -3.87
CA GLU A 265 5.60 31.16 -3.78
C GLU A 265 6.42 32.32 -4.34
N LEU A 266 6.02 32.83 -5.50
CA LEU A 266 6.72 33.84 -6.28
C LEU A 266 5.93 35.15 -6.32
N SER A 267 6.64 36.28 -6.51
CA SER A 267 6.01 37.58 -6.69
C SER A 267 6.89 38.53 -7.51
N ASN A 268 6.29 39.61 -8.02
CA ASN A 268 7.00 40.75 -8.61
C ASN A 268 7.51 41.73 -7.54
N ALA A 269 7.02 41.65 -6.31
CA ALA A 269 7.42 42.52 -5.22
C ALA A 269 8.78 42.11 -4.63
N SER A 270 9.61 43.11 -4.32
CA SER A 270 10.95 42.90 -3.74
C SER A 270 10.95 42.52 -2.25
N LEU A 271 9.78 42.53 -1.58
CA LEU A 271 9.67 42.15 -0.18
C LEU A 271 9.80 40.63 -0.04
N LYS A 272 10.96 40.19 0.47
CA LYS A 272 11.32 38.76 0.56
C LYS A 272 10.46 37.92 1.50
N LYS A 273 9.72 38.49 2.46
CA LYS A 273 9.01 37.71 3.48
C LYS A 273 7.52 37.66 3.19
N THR A 274 6.98 36.44 3.08
CA THR A 274 5.53 36.18 3.01
C THR A 274 4.85 36.54 4.33
N GLU A 275 3.56 36.90 4.29
CA GLU A 275 2.72 37.00 5.50
C GLU A 275 2.26 35.61 5.98
N ASN A 276 2.44 34.57 5.16
CA ASN A 276 2.11 33.19 5.48
C ASN A 276 3.13 32.60 6.47
N ASP A 277 2.71 32.33 7.71
CA ASP A 277 3.54 31.78 8.78
C ASP A 277 3.61 30.24 8.77
N ILE A 278 2.92 29.57 7.84
CA ILE A 278 2.87 28.11 7.76
C ILE A 278 4.25 27.55 7.37
N LYS A 279 4.77 26.68 8.24
CA LYS A 279 6.05 25.99 8.12
C LYS A 279 5.94 24.55 7.65
N GLN A 280 4.88 23.87 8.07
CA GLN A 280 4.65 22.47 7.75
C GLN A 280 3.16 22.24 7.50
N VAL A 281 2.86 21.35 6.56
CA VAL A 281 1.51 20.87 6.30
C VAL A 281 1.53 19.35 6.23
N THR A 282 0.65 18.72 6.98
CA THR A 282 0.35 17.28 6.87
C THR A 282 -1.07 17.12 6.34
N LEU A 283 -1.24 16.36 5.26
CA LEU A 283 -2.50 16.19 4.54
C LEU A 283 -3.02 14.76 4.68
N THR A 284 -4.32 14.63 4.90
CA THR A 284 -5.05 13.36 4.77
C THR A 284 -6.09 13.54 3.65
N MET A 285 -5.89 12.83 2.54
CA MET A 285 -6.72 12.94 1.33
C MET A 285 -7.38 11.62 0.93
N ASP A 286 -7.14 10.54 1.68
CA ASP A 286 -7.62 9.19 1.40
C ASP A 286 -8.76 8.77 2.34
N ARG A 287 -9.25 9.67 3.19
CA ARG A 287 -10.31 9.39 4.18
C ARG A 287 -11.70 9.79 3.67
N GLY A 288 -11.74 10.64 2.65
CA GLY A 288 -12.93 11.13 1.98
C GLY A 288 -13.38 12.47 2.56
N ARG A 289 -14.16 13.24 1.78
CA ARG A 289 -14.44 14.67 1.99
C ARG A 289 -14.72 15.15 3.43
N ARG A 290 -15.44 14.36 4.23
CA ARG A 290 -15.74 14.68 5.64
C ARG A 290 -14.53 14.57 6.58
N LEU A 291 -13.58 13.69 6.26
CA LEU A 291 -12.42 13.34 7.08
C LEU A 291 -11.08 13.74 6.44
N ASP A 292 -11.12 14.49 5.33
CA ASP A 292 -9.92 15.00 4.67
C ASP A 292 -9.56 16.39 5.23
N PHE A 293 -8.35 16.49 5.78
CA PHE A 293 -7.86 17.64 6.53
C PHE A 293 -6.43 17.99 6.14
N ALA A 294 -6.10 19.28 6.25
CA ALA A 294 -4.73 19.77 6.35
C ALA A 294 -4.45 20.17 7.79
N THR A 295 -3.39 19.66 8.39
CA THR A 295 -2.83 20.15 9.64
C THR A 295 -1.67 21.09 9.29
N CYS A 296 -1.91 22.39 9.37
CA CYS A 296 -0.94 23.45 9.09
C CYS A 296 -0.27 23.90 10.38
N ILE A 297 1.05 23.76 10.48
CA ILE A 297 1.86 24.17 11.63
C ILE A 297 2.57 25.48 11.29
N GLY A 298 2.32 26.54 12.06
CA GLY A 298 2.98 27.84 11.96
C GLY A 298 3.95 28.11 13.10
N ASP A 299 4.33 29.38 13.29
CA ASP A 299 5.25 29.81 14.36
C ASP A 299 4.62 29.70 15.76
N GLU A 300 3.37 30.14 15.92
CA GLU A 300 2.70 30.24 17.23
C GLU A 300 1.49 29.33 17.37
N LYS A 301 1.00 28.77 16.27
CA LYS A 301 -0.26 28.01 16.22
C LYS A 301 -0.24 26.86 15.23
N VAL A 302 -1.13 25.90 15.48
CA VAL A 302 -1.46 24.79 14.59
C VAL A 302 -2.92 24.94 14.17
N ILE A 303 -3.21 24.80 12.88
CA ILE A 303 -4.55 24.90 12.31
C ILE A 303 -4.90 23.58 11.65
N LYS A 304 -5.94 22.92 12.15
CA LYS A 304 -6.56 21.79 11.46
C LYS A 304 -7.69 22.30 10.57
N LYS A 305 -7.42 22.36 9.27
CA LYS A 305 -8.27 22.95 8.24
C LYS A 305 -8.99 21.84 7.47
N PRO A 306 -10.33 21.86 7.38
CA PRO A 306 -11.06 20.92 6.54
C PRO A 306 -10.78 21.25 5.07
N LEU A 307 -10.55 20.23 4.25
CA LEU A 307 -10.28 20.41 2.83
C LEU A 307 -11.55 20.60 2.00
N TYR A 308 -12.70 20.22 2.58
CA TYR A 308 -14.04 20.36 2.02
C TYR A 308 -15.02 20.86 3.09
N GLU A 309 -16.15 21.44 2.68
CA GLU A 309 -17.13 22.01 3.61
C GLU A 309 -17.70 20.97 4.60
N GLU A 310 -17.84 19.73 4.14
CA GLU A 310 -18.34 18.57 4.90
C GLU A 310 -17.50 18.27 6.15
N GLY A 311 -16.21 18.63 6.15
CA GLY A 311 -15.33 18.44 7.31
C GLY A 311 -15.64 19.35 8.49
N THR A 312 -16.43 20.42 8.30
CA THR A 312 -16.79 21.37 9.36
C THR A 312 -17.61 20.72 10.48
N GLU A 313 -18.48 19.76 10.13
CA GLU A 313 -19.26 19.01 11.14
C GLU A 313 -18.35 18.16 12.02
N HIS A 314 -17.36 17.50 11.41
CA HIS A 314 -16.43 16.66 12.15
C HIS A 314 -15.54 17.46 13.10
N LEU A 315 -15.13 18.70 12.74
CA LEU A 315 -14.43 19.58 13.68
C LEU A 315 -15.28 19.93 14.92
N LYS A 316 -16.60 20.07 14.77
CA LYS A 316 -17.50 20.30 15.91
C LYS A 316 -17.62 19.06 16.79
N GLU A 317 -17.66 17.87 16.19
CA GLU A 317 -17.62 16.61 16.93
C GLU A 317 -16.32 16.51 17.73
N MET A 318 -15.18 16.81 17.11
CA MET A 318 -13.87 16.80 17.75
C MET A 318 -13.83 17.72 19.00
N VAL A 319 -14.41 18.94 18.93
CA VAL A 319 -14.54 19.82 20.10
C VAL A 319 -15.36 19.15 21.21
N SER A 320 -16.50 18.53 20.88
CA SER A 320 -17.32 17.83 21.88
C SER A 320 -16.61 16.64 22.52
N LEU A 321 -15.75 15.93 21.78
CA LEU A 321 -14.95 14.83 22.32
C LEU A 321 -13.93 15.34 23.34
N GLN A 322 -13.29 16.48 23.05
CA GLN A 322 -12.34 17.09 23.96
C GLN A 322 -12.99 17.64 25.23
N ASP A 323 -14.18 18.22 25.11
CA ASP A 323 -14.96 18.67 26.28
C ASP A 323 -15.29 17.50 27.22
N ASP A 324 -15.64 16.34 26.66
CA ASP A 324 -15.88 15.12 27.44
C ASP A 324 -14.61 14.61 28.14
N LEU A 325 -13.47 14.56 27.42
CA LEU A 325 -12.18 14.20 28.01
C LEU A 325 -11.76 15.15 29.14
N ASN A 326 -11.92 16.46 28.93
CA ASN A 326 -11.67 17.48 29.95
C ASN A 326 -12.57 17.30 31.18
N ALA A 327 -13.85 16.94 30.99
CA ALA A 327 -14.77 16.66 32.09
C ALA A 327 -14.35 15.43 32.92
N HIS A 328 -13.63 14.49 32.31
CA HIS A 328 -13.00 13.34 32.97
C HIS A 328 -11.61 13.65 33.56
N GLY A 329 -11.16 14.91 33.50
CA GLY A 329 -9.86 15.34 34.04
C GLY A 329 -8.67 14.95 33.17
N ILE A 330 -8.89 14.60 31.91
CA ILE A 330 -7.82 14.34 30.94
C ILE A 330 -7.33 15.68 30.38
N HIS A 331 -6.03 15.93 30.47
CA HIS A 331 -5.44 17.18 29.98
C HIS A 331 -5.32 17.17 28.45
N ILE A 332 -6.02 18.10 27.80
CA ILE A 332 -6.06 18.26 26.34
C ILE A 332 -5.50 19.63 25.95
N VAL A 333 -4.81 19.73 24.81
CA VAL A 333 -4.42 21.01 24.22
C VAL A 333 -5.68 21.81 23.87
N ASN A 334 -5.85 22.96 24.51
CA ASN A 334 -7.01 23.82 24.27
C ASN A 334 -6.95 24.44 22.88
N GLY A 335 -7.92 24.10 22.03
CA GLY A 335 -8.15 24.75 20.75
C GLY A 335 -9.52 25.38 20.63
N ARG A 336 -9.75 26.08 19.52
CA ARG A 336 -11.01 26.77 19.23
C ARG A 336 -11.36 26.67 17.75
N LEU A 337 -12.65 26.58 17.46
CA LEU A 337 -13.13 26.66 16.09
C LEU A 337 -13.11 28.12 15.59
N THR A 338 -12.53 28.36 14.43
CA THR A 338 -12.46 29.66 13.76
C THR A 338 -12.96 29.55 12.31
N SER A 339 -12.97 30.66 11.56
CA SER A 339 -13.26 30.64 10.13
C SER A 339 -12.24 29.85 9.30
N ASN A 340 -11.05 29.61 9.84
CA ASN A 340 -9.93 28.96 9.13
C ASN A 340 -9.80 27.47 9.47
N GLY A 341 -10.67 26.95 10.35
CA GLY A 341 -10.58 25.60 10.89
C GLY A 341 -10.44 25.60 12.41
N TYR A 342 -9.98 24.48 12.96
CA TYR A 342 -9.75 24.32 14.39
C TYR A 342 -8.31 24.75 14.74
N GLU A 343 -8.17 25.87 15.47
CA GLU A 343 -6.88 26.45 15.85
C GLU A 343 -6.46 25.99 17.26
N MET A 344 -5.21 25.58 17.41
CA MET A 344 -4.54 25.23 18.66
C MET A 344 -3.25 26.04 18.81
N PRO A 345 -2.78 26.31 20.03
CA PRO A 345 -1.44 26.84 20.23
C PRO A 345 -0.38 25.84 19.75
N PHE A 346 0.74 26.33 19.23
CA PHE A 346 1.91 25.50 19.01
C PHE A 346 2.51 25.11 20.36
N ILE A 347 2.77 23.82 20.54
CA ILE A 347 3.33 23.27 21.78
C ILE A 347 4.77 22.83 21.52
N ASP A 348 5.72 23.55 22.12
CA ASP A 348 7.14 23.18 22.12
C ASP A 348 7.43 22.25 23.32
N ALA A 349 7.09 20.97 23.17
CA ALA A 349 7.27 19.96 24.20
C ALA A 349 7.68 18.60 23.58
N GLU A 350 8.28 17.72 24.41
CA GLU A 350 8.68 16.37 23.96
C GLU A 350 7.43 15.55 23.61
N ASN A 351 7.38 15.00 22.40
CA ASN A 351 6.29 14.10 22.00
C ASN A 351 6.41 12.74 22.72
N GLY A 352 5.27 12.08 22.94
CA GLY A 352 5.16 10.86 23.74
C GLY A 352 6.00 9.70 23.20
N VAL A 353 6.06 9.50 21.89
CA VAL A 353 6.90 8.46 21.27
C VAL A 353 8.38 8.70 21.57
N SER A 354 8.85 9.95 21.48
CA SER A 354 10.24 10.32 21.79
C SER A 354 10.55 10.13 23.27
N TYR A 355 9.64 10.53 24.15
CA TYR A 355 9.73 10.30 25.59
C TYR A 355 9.91 8.81 25.92
N PHE A 356 9.04 7.95 25.39
CA PHE A 356 9.14 6.50 25.61
C PHE A 356 10.37 5.88 24.94
N THR A 357 10.79 6.39 23.79
CA THR A 357 12.04 5.94 23.13
C THR A 357 13.24 6.21 24.01
N ARG A 358 13.35 7.42 24.58
CA ARG A 358 14.41 7.79 25.51
C ARG A 358 14.39 6.94 26.79
N LEU A 359 13.21 6.64 27.33
CA LEU A 359 13.09 5.78 28.51
C LEU A 359 13.48 4.33 28.21
N ALA A 360 13.13 3.80 27.04
CA ALA A 360 13.47 2.43 26.65
C ALA A 360 14.98 2.21 26.59
N ASP A 361 15.73 3.22 26.12
CA ASP A 361 17.20 3.23 26.07
C ASP A 361 17.85 3.43 27.46
N SER A 362 17.28 4.29 28.31
CA SER A 362 17.92 4.71 29.57
C SER A 362 17.49 3.94 30.83
N ASP A 363 16.19 3.68 31.02
CA ASP A 363 15.64 3.02 32.21
C ASP A 363 14.36 2.25 31.87
N LYS A 364 14.53 0.95 31.62
CA LYS A 364 13.44 0.01 31.34
C LYS A 364 12.41 -0.09 32.47
N LYS A 365 12.78 0.12 33.73
CA LYS A 365 11.81 0.10 34.85
C LYS A 365 10.96 1.36 34.84
N LEU A 366 11.59 2.51 34.61
CA LEU A 366 10.86 3.77 34.47
C LEU A 366 9.96 3.77 33.23
N PHE A 367 10.42 3.22 32.10
CA PHE A 367 9.60 3.01 30.91
C PHE A 367 8.26 2.33 31.25
N PHE A 368 8.30 1.17 31.92
CA PHE A 368 7.08 0.46 32.26
C PHE A 368 6.24 1.16 33.31
N LYS A 369 6.87 1.87 34.27
CA LYS A 369 6.13 2.68 35.25
C LYS A 369 5.34 3.81 34.56
N GLU A 370 5.95 4.49 33.61
CA GLU A 370 5.31 5.59 32.88
C GLU A 370 4.27 5.06 31.88
N LEU A 371 4.49 3.88 31.31
CA LEU A 371 3.50 3.21 30.46
C LEU A 371 2.28 2.76 31.30
N ASP A 372 2.50 2.25 32.51
CA ASP A 372 1.41 1.94 33.45
C ASP A 372 0.61 3.21 33.77
N ARG A 373 1.30 4.34 34.05
CA ARG A 373 0.64 5.65 34.27
C ARG A 373 -0.19 6.08 33.06
N PHE A 374 0.36 5.95 31.85
CA PHE A 374 -0.34 6.31 30.62
C PHE A 374 -1.61 5.47 30.41
N ILE A 375 -1.51 4.16 30.67
CA ILE A 375 -2.65 3.25 30.59
C ILE A 375 -3.71 3.58 31.65
N ASP A 376 -3.29 3.96 32.86
CA ASP A 376 -4.24 4.38 33.90
C ASP A 376 -4.94 5.70 33.53
N THR A 377 -4.25 6.62 32.85
CA THR A 377 -4.89 7.81 32.26
C THR A 377 -5.95 7.44 31.21
N ILE A 378 -5.67 6.47 30.33
CA ILE A 378 -6.67 5.95 29.39
C ILE A 378 -7.87 5.34 30.13
N LYS A 379 -7.63 4.53 31.17
CA LYS A 379 -8.75 3.94 31.95
C LYS A 379 -9.61 5.00 32.63
N SER A 380 -9.04 6.14 33.02
CA SER A 380 -9.80 7.23 33.62
C SER A 380 -10.56 8.09 32.60
N SER A 381 -10.35 7.90 31.29
CA SER A 381 -10.96 8.74 30.26
C SER A 381 -12.46 8.50 30.07
N SER A 382 -13.01 7.43 30.64
CA SER A 382 -14.44 7.08 30.58
C SER A 382 -14.77 6.00 31.60
N GLU A 383 -16.05 5.84 31.93
CA GLU A 383 -16.52 4.74 32.77
C GLU A 383 -16.42 3.37 32.06
N VAL A 384 -16.43 2.30 32.86
CA VAL A 384 -16.54 0.93 32.37
C VAL A 384 -17.95 0.72 31.82
N SER A 385 -18.05 0.16 30.60
CA SER A 385 -19.33 -0.18 29.96
C SER A 385 -20.02 -1.35 30.66
N GLU A 386 -21.35 -1.40 30.59
CA GLU A 386 -22.14 -2.58 30.97
C GLU A 386 -21.96 -3.74 29.97
N VAL A 387 -21.54 -3.45 28.74
CA VAL A 387 -21.22 -4.46 27.73
C VAL A 387 -19.83 -5.02 28.01
N SER A 388 -19.73 -6.34 28.17
CA SER A 388 -18.42 -6.98 28.35
C SER A 388 -17.64 -7.06 27.04
N ALA A 389 -16.30 -7.14 27.14
CA ALA A 389 -15.47 -7.34 25.96
C ALA A 389 -15.81 -8.65 25.24
N TYR A 390 -16.14 -9.71 25.97
CA TYR A 390 -16.58 -10.98 25.40
C TYR A 390 -17.83 -10.82 24.52
N ASP A 391 -18.87 -10.16 25.04
CA ASP A 391 -20.12 -9.95 24.31
C ASP A 391 -19.93 -9.04 23.09
N PHE A 392 -19.16 -7.95 23.25
CA PHE A 392 -18.80 -7.08 22.13
C PHE A 392 -18.10 -7.88 21.02
N LEU A 393 -17.05 -8.61 21.36
CA LEU A 393 -16.23 -9.34 20.39
C LEU A 393 -17.02 -10.44 19.69
N LYS A 394 -17.86 -11.17 20.44
CA LYS A 394 -18.73 -12.22 19.89
C LYS A 394 -19.77 -11.66 18.94
N LYS A 395 -20.46 -10.57 19.33
CA LYS A 395 -21.44 -9.86 18.50
C LYS A 395 -20.84 -9.31 17.21
N ASN A 396 -19.58 -8.85 17.27
CA ASN A 396 -18.87 -8.29 16.13
C ASN A 396 -18.05 -9.32 15.32
N GLY A 397 -18.26 -10.62 15.56
CA GLY A 397 -17.75 -11.69 14.70
C GLY A 397 -16.32 -12.15 14.98
N TYR A 398 -15.75 -11.77 16.12
CA TYR A 398 -14.42 -12.18 16.58
C TYR A 398 -14.42 -13.46 17.43
N GLY A 399 -15.58 -14.05 17.71
CA GLY A 399 -15.72 -15.24 18.58
C GLY A 399 -14.85 -16.45 18.21
N SER A 400 -14.43 -16.58 16.94
CA SER A 400 -13.53 -17.65 16.50
C SER A 400 -12.11 -17.53 17.06
N PHE A 401 -11.70 -16.36 17.56
CA PHE A 401 -10.36 -16.14 18.09
C PHE A 401 -10.20 -16.57 19.55
N PHE A 402 -11.29 -16.82 20.28
CA PHE A 402 -11.27 -17.00 21.74
C PHE A 402 -12.32 -18.02 22.24
N GLN A 403 -12.59 -19.08 21.47
CA GLN A 403 -13.67 -20.04 21.77
C GLN A 403 -13.63 -20.65 23.19
N ASP A 404 -12.44 -20.80 23.77
CA ASP A 404 -12.21 -21.35 25.12
C ASP A 404 -11.67 -20.31 26.13
N ALA A 405 -11.80 -19.02 25.84
CA ALA A 405 -11.29 -17.96 26.72
C ALA A 405 -12.17 -17.75 27.96
N ASP A 406 -11.54 -17.47 29.11
CA ASP A 406 -12.24 -16.84 30.22
C ASP A 406 -12.57 -15.40 29.81
N GLU A 407 -13.79 -14.95 30.13
CA GLU A 407 -14.24 -13.59 29.85
C GLU A 407 -13.31 -12.54 30.50
N ALA A 408 -12.74 -12.87 31.65
CA ALA A 408 -11.76 -12.03 32.33
C ALA A 408 -10.50 -11.76 31.50
N ASP A 409 -10.08 -12.70 30.64
CA ASP A 409 -8.87 -12.58 29.82
C ASP A 409 -9.02 -11.57 28.67
N LEU A 410 -10.26 -11.26 28.28
CA LEU A 410 -10.56 -10.33 27.19
C LEU A 410 -10.64 -8.86 27.66
N GLY A 411 -10.68 -8.65 28.98
CA GLY A 411 -10.69 -7.34 29.61
C GLY A 411 -12.08 -6.69 29.64
N ILE A 412 -12.08 -5.36 29.80
CA ILE A 412 -13.30 -4.54 29.89
C ILE A 412 -13.55 -3.78 28.59
N CYS A 413 -14.80 -3.32 28.40
CA CYS A 413 -15.09 -2.23 27.47
C CYS A 413 -15.14 -0.89 28.21
N LEU A 414 -14.64 0.16 27.57
CA LEU A 414 -14.92 1.53 27.98
C LEU A 414 -16.25 1.97 27.35
N LYS A 415 -17.04 2.74 28.09
CA LYS A 415 -18.27 3.34 27.57
C LYS A 415 -17.97 4.28 26.41
N HIS A 416 -16.94 5.10 26.55
CA HIS A 416 -16.37 5.95 25.51
C HIS A 416 -14.88 5.64 25.35
N CYS A 417 -14.51 4.91 24.30
CA CYS A 417 -13.14 4.57 23.99
C CYS A 417 -12.58 5.53 22.94
N TYR A 418 -11.66 6.40 23.36
CA TYR A 418 -10.96 7.36 22.51
C TYR A 418 -9.74 6.69 21.85
N ILE A 419 -9.90 6.25 20.60
CA ILE A 419 -8.90 5.40 19.92
C ILE A 419 -7.58 6.15 19.61
N ASP A 420 -7.63 7.48 19.66
CA ASP A 420 -6.49 8.38 19.43
C ASP A 420 -5.70 8.69 20.69
N MET A 421 -6.08 8.15 21.86
CA MET A 421 -5.31 8.28 23.10
C MET A 421 -4.08 7.34 23.08
N VAL A 422 -3.12 7.69 22.22
CA VAL A 422 -1.86 6.95 21.99
C VAL A 422 -0.67 7.89 22.15
N PRO A 423 0.56 7.36 22.40
CA PRO A 423 1.75 8.19 22.57
C PRO A 423 2.11 9.06 21.36
N LEU A 424 1.58 8.75 20.17
CA LEU A 424 1.73 9.55 18.95
C LEU A 424 0.98 10.89 19.01
N ASN A 425 -0.10 10.97 19.81
CA ASN A 425 -0.97 12.14 19.92
C ASN A 425 -0.92 12.72 21.35
N CYS A 426 0.29 12.76 21.92
CA CYS A 426 0.54 13.19 23.29
C CYS A 426 1.89 13.92 23.41
N PHE A 427 1.92 15.00 24.18
CA PHE A 427 3.13 15.68 24.64
C PHE A 427 3.37 15.40 26.14
N ILE A 428 4.62 15.53 26.56
CA ILE A 428 4.99 15.57 27.97
C ILE A 428 5.25 17.02 28.37
N SER A 429 4.37 17.58 29.19
CA SER A 429 4.49 18.95 29.71
C SER A 429 4.37 18.94 31.22
N ASP A 430 5.33 19.54 31.92
CA ASP A 430 5.37 19.61 33.39
C ASP A 430 5.24 18.25 34.10
N GLY A 431 5.70 17.18 33.44
CA GLY A 431 5.60 15.81 33.95
C GLY A 431 4.23 15.16 33.78
N GLU A 432 3.28 15.81 33.10
CA GLU A 432 1.94 15.28 32.80
C GLU A 432 1.79 14.95 31.31
N PHE A 433 0.85 14.06 31.00
CA PHE A 433 0.46 13.74 29.62
C PHE A 433 -0.53 14.77 29.10
N LEU A 434 -0.14 15.51 28.07
CA LEU A 434 -0.97 16.51 27.40
C LEU A 434 -1.39 15.98 26.02
N PHE A 435 -2.65 15.60 25.86
CA PHE A 435 -3.16 14.99 24.65
C PHE A 435 -3.61 16.02 23.62
N TYR A 436 -3.55 15.67 22.34
CA TYR A 436 -4.06 16.48 21.22
C TYR A 436 -4.67 15.57 20.15
N ASP A 437 -5.36 16.16 19.16
CA ASP A 437 -5.84 15.44 17.99
C ASP A 437 -6.71 14.19 18.29
N GLN A 438 -7.67 14.36 19.21
CA GLN A 438 -8.63 13.31 19.59
C GLN A 438 -9.87 13.39 18.68
N GLU A 439 -9.87 12.62 17.59
CA GLU A 439 -10.85 12.68 16.50
C GLU A 439 -11.94 11.62 16.61
N PHE A 440 -11.58 10.43 17.10
CA PHE A 440 -12.40 9.24 16.99
C PHE A 440 -12.75 8.65 18.35
N ARG A 441 -14.03 8.32 18.51
CA ARG A 441 -14.58 7.62 19.68
C ARG A 441 -15.36 6.39 19.23
N PHE A 442 -15.16 5.28 19.92
CA PHE A 442 -16.02 4.10 19.82
C PHE A 442 -16.74 3.89 21.15
N ASP A 443 -18.06 3.71 21.07
CA ASP A 443 -18.86 3.42 22.25
C ASP A 443 -18.83 1.91 22.55
N ASP A 444 -18.80 1.56 23.84
CA ASP A 444 -18.78 0.18 24.35
C ASP A 444 -17.66 -0.69 23.78
N TYR A 445 -16.47 -0.11 23.60
CA TYR A 445 -15.37 -0.73 22.86
C TYR A 445 -14.30 -1.33 23.78
N PRO A 446 -13.68 -2.49 23.42
CA PRO A 446 -12.69 -3.15 24.26
C PRO A 446 -11.45 -2.28 24.52
N LEU A 447 -11.12 -2.05 25.80
CA LEU A 447 -9.91 -1.33 26.22
C LEU A 447 -8.65 -1.99 25.65
N ASN A 448 -8.62 -3.33 25.65
CA ASN A 448 -7.48 -4.11 25.17
C ASN A 448 -7.14 -3.86 23.69
N ALA A 449 -8.13 -3.49 22.86
CA ALA A 449 -7.87 -3.10 21.48
C ALA A 449 -7.14 -1.75 21.38
N LEU A 450 -7.47 -0.78 22.26
CA LEU A 450 -6.71 0.47 22.38
C LEU A 450 -5.31 0.23 22.97
N LEU A 451 -5.16 -0.67 23.95
CA LEU A 451 -3.85 -1.00 24.51
C LEU A 451 -2.92 -1.66 23.49
N ASP A 452 -3.44 -2.55 22.64
CA ASP A 452 -2.66 -3.11 21.52
C ASP A 452 -2.22 -2.01 20.54
N ARG A 453 -3.07 -1.02 20.26
CA ARG A 453 -2.71 0.16 19.46
C ARG A 453 -1.62 1.01 20.11
N VAL A 454 -1.69 1.25 21.42
CA VAL A 454 -0.62 1.95 22.19
C VAL A 454 0.71 1.20 22.05
N ILE A 455 0.69 -0.12 22.26
CA ILE A 455 1.88 -0.97 22.12
C ILE A 455 2.38 -0.96 20.67
N GLY A 456 1.49 -0.99 19.69
CA GLY A 456 1.82 -0.90 18.27
C GLY A 456 2.59 0.38 17.94
N VAL A 457 2.10 1.53 18.42
CA VAL A 457 2.77 2.83 18.26
C VAL A 457 4.16 2.83 18.94
N LEU A 458 4.31 2.16 20.08
CA LEU A 458 5.60 2.04 20.78
C LEU A 458 6.50 0.92 20.24
N SER A 459 6.06 0.14 19.25
CA SER A 459 6.84 -0.96 18.67
C SER A 459 7.78 -0.50 17.56
N THR A 460 8.37 0.68 17.70
CA THR A 460 9.33 1.25 16.73
C THR A 460 10.66 0.48 16.76
N PRO A 461 11.45 0.49 15.67
CA PRO A 461 12.79 -0.11 15.66
C PRO A 461 13.72 0.41 16.77
N GLN A 462 13.53 1.64 17.24
CA GLN A 462 14.32 2.28 18.28
C GLN A 462 14.00 1.70 19.67
N ILE A 463 12.72 1.48 19.98
CA ILE A 463 12.27 0.88 21.25
C ILE A 463 12.50 -0.64 21.24
N THR A 464 12.17 -1.32 20.13
CA THR A 464 12.20 -2.78 20.03
C THR A 464 13.61 -3.39 20.11
N ARG A 465 14.66 -2.57 19.98
CA ARG A 465 16.05 -2.94 20.32
C ARG A 465 16.24 -3.28 21.80
N PHE A 466 15.45 -2.67 22.68
CA PHE A 466 15.58 -2.81 24.15
C PHE A 466 14.39 -3.55 24.78
N ILE A 467 13.18 -3.34 24.24
CA ILE A 467 11.93 -3.88 24.77
C ILE A 467 11.09 -4.40 23.59
N SER A 468 10.94 -5.71 23.46
CA SER A 468 10.19 -6.28 22.33
C SER A 468 8.67 -6.05 22.46
N ARG A 469 7.97 -6.01 21.33
CA ARG A 469 6.50 -5.97 21.29
C ARG A 469 5.88 -7.09 22.11
N ASP A 470 6.40 -8.31 21.97
CA ASP A 470 5.95 -9.49 22.71
C ASP A 470 6.10 -9.33 24.22
N GLU A 471 7.18 -8.68 24.69
CA GLU A 471 7.37 -8.40 26.11
C GLU A 471 6.29 -7.45 26.64
N MET A 472 5.99 -6.38 25.91
CA MET A 472 4.91 -5.46 26.26
C MET A 472 3.54 -6.16 26.24
N LEU A 473 3.23 -6.90 25.18
CA LEU A 473 1.97 -7.64 25.06
C LEU A 473 1.79 -8.66 26.19
N LYS A 474 2.86 -9.33 26.63
CA LYS A 474 2.79 -10.28 27.76
C LYS A 474 2.55 -9.56 29.07
N ARG A 475 3.19 -8.41 29.31
CA ARG A 475 3.00 -7.61 30.54
C ARG A 475 1.54 -7.21 30.72
N TYR A 476 0.86 -6.82 29.64
CA TYR A 476 -0.52 -6.32 29.68
C TYR A 476 -1.58 -7.37 29.31
N GLY A 477 -1.22 -8.66 29.26
CA GLY A 477 -2.19 -9.75 29.04
C GLY A 477 -2.74 -9.88 27.61
N LEU A 478 -2.13 -9.20 26.62
CA LEU A 478 -2.61 -9.15 25.24
C LEU A 478 -2.03 -10.26 24.35
N TYR A 479 -0.90 -10.87 24.76
CA TYR A 479 -0.11 -11.76 23.91
C TYR A 479 -0.86 -12.99 23.39
N GLN A 480 -1.76 -13.55 24.21
CA GLN A 480 -2.54 -14.75 23.87
C GLN A 480 -3.46 -14.51 22.66
N TYR A 481 -4.09 -13.33 22.59
CA TYR A 481 -5.05 -12.96 21.54
C TYR A 481 -4.50 -11.90 20.58
N ARG A 482 -3.17 -11.70 20.52
CA ARG A 482 -2.53 -10.65 19.71
C ARG A 482 -3.01 -10.59 18.26
N ASN A 483 -3.22 -11.73 17.60
CA ASN A 483 -3.70 -11.76 16.22
C ASN A 483 -5.11 -11.16 16.09
N MET A 484 -5.97 -11.32 17.09
CA MET A 484 -7.31 -10.71 17.11
C MET A 484 -7.20 -9.20 17.27
N TRP A 485 -6.38 -8.74 18.21
CA TRP A 485 -6.16 -7.32 18.46
C TRP A 485 -5.54 -6.62 17.24
N ASP A 486 -4.52 -7.24 16.64
CA ASP A 486 -3.92 -6.81 15.36
C ASP A 486 -4.99 -6.70 14.26
N THR A 487 -5.86 -7.70 14.15
CA THR A 487 -6.94 -7.71 13.15
C THR A 487 -7.92 -6.55 13.38
N MET A 488 -8.29 -6.27 14.63
CA MET A 488 -9.16 -5.15 14.98
C MET A 488 -8.52 -3.80 14.63
N GLY A 489 -7.25 -3.60 15.01
CA GLY A 489 -6.49 -2.38 14.71
C GLY A 489 -6.34 -2.15 13.20
N ASN A 490 -5.98 -3.19 12.45
CA ASN A 490 -5.85 -3.12 10.99
C ASN A 490 -7.18 -2.84 10.30
N SER A 491 -8.28 -3.43 10.77
CA SER A 491 -9.62 -3.19 10.22
C SER A 491 -10.03 -1.71 10.34
N PHE A 492 -9.71 -1.07 11.46
CA PHE A 492 -9.95 0.37 11.65
C PHE A 492 -9.14 1.21 10.66
N ALA A 493 -7.83 1.00 10.59
CA ALA A 493 -6.94 1.76 9.70
C ALA A 493 -7.33 1.60 8.22
N GLN A 494 -7.63 0.36 7.78
CA GLN A 494 -8.02 0.07 6.40
C GLN A 494 -9.34 0.74 6.02
N LYS A 495 -10.33 0.75 6.91
CA LYS A 495 -11.62 1.41 6.67
C LYS A 495 -11.46 2.92 6.61
N LEU A 496 -10.69 3.48 7.54
CA LEU A 496 -10.46 4.93 7.62
C LEU A 496 -9.81 5.46 6.35
N ARG A 497 -8.80 4.75 5.83
CA ARG A 497 -8.06 5.11 4.62
C ARG A 497 -8.71 4.63 3.32
N ASN A 498 -9.94 4.14 3.36
CA ASN A 498 -10.66 3.66 2.17
C ASN A 498 -9.85 2.61 1.37
N VAL A 499 -9.00 1.78 2.01
CA VAL A 499 -8.06 0.85 1.33
C VAL A 499 -8.79 -0.13 0.43
N SER A 500 -9.98 -0.59 0.84
CA SER A 500 -10.82 -1.46 0.01
C SER A 500 -11.26 -0.81 -1.31
N PHE A 501 -11.35 0.51 -1.35
CA PHE A 501 -11.75 1.28 -2.53
C PHE A 501 -10.54 1.72 -3.36
N LEU A 502 -9.42 2.05 -2.70
CA LEU A 502 -8.19 2.52 -3.34
C LEU A 502 -7.23 1.40 -3.75
N GLY A 503 -7.57 0.12 -3.57
CA GLY A 503 -6.65 -0.99 -3.81
C GLY A 503 -6.04 -1.04 -5.23
N GLU A 504 -6.75 -0.57 -6.26
CA GLU A 504 -6.20 -0.46 -7.62
C GLU A 504 -5.17 0.66 -7.73
N TYR A 505 -5.49 1.86 -7.24
CA TYR A 505 -4.56 2.98 -7.14
C TYR A 505 -3.33 2.59 -6.31
N ASP A 506 -3.55 2.00 -5.13
CA ASP A 506 -2.46 1.63 -4.23
C ASP A 506 -1.53 0.59 -4.86
N SER A 507 -2.08 -0.38 -5.60
CA SER A 507 -1.25 -1.37 -6.32
C SER A 507 -0.46 -0.76 -7.48
N ALA A 508 -0.97 0.32 -8.08
CA ALA A 508 -0.33 1.01 -9.20
C ALA A 508 0.73 2.03 -8.76
N HIS A 509 0.66 2.54 -7.52
CA HIS A 509 1.51 3.64 -7.06
C HIS A 509 2.29 3.37 -5.77
N ARG A 510 1.89 2.41 -4.92
CA ARG A 510 2.58 2.12 -3.66
C ARG A 510 3.59 0.99 -3.85
N GLY A 511 4.77 1.13 -3.21
CA GLY A 511 5.76 0.06 -3.19
C GLY A 511 5.29 -1.12 -2.34
N ASP A 512 5.39 -2.33 -2.89
CA ASP A 512 5.12 -3.57 -2.16
C ASP A 512 6.40 -4.07 -1.47
N TYR A 513 6.30 -4.42 -0.17
CA TYR A 513 7.45 -4.82 0.64
C TYR A 513 8.13 -6.10 0.13
N GLU A 514 7.37 -7.05 -0.43
CA GLU A 514 7.94 -8.28 -1.00
C GLU A 514 8.68 -7.96 -2.30
N ASN A 515 8.07 -7.18 -3.20
CA ASN A 515 8.70 -6.74 -4.45
C ASN A 515 9.99 -5.95 -4.20
N ILE A 516 9.97 -5.00 -3.26
CA ILE A 516 11.16 -4.22 -2.88
C ILE A 516 12.27 -5.15 -2.36
N GLY A 517 11.91 -6.14 -1.54
CA GLY A 517 12.82 -7.16 -1.06
C GLY A 517 13.45 -7.98 -2.18
N ASP A 518 12.63 -8.40 -3.15
CA ASP A 518 13.06 -9.18 -4.31
C ASP A 518 13.96 -8.38 -5.26
N ASN A 519 13.63 -7.11 -5.53
CA ASN A 519 14.46 -6.23 -6.33
C ASN A 519 15.80 -5.94 -5.67
N ARG A 520 15.80 -5.67 -4.36
CA ARG A 520 17.04 -5.48 -3.59
C ARG A 520 17.88 -6.74 -3.57
N LEU A 521 17.24 -7.92 -3.52
CA LEU A 521 17.94 -9.19 -3.59
C LEU A 521 18.62 -9.37 -4.96
N ARG A 522 17.95 -9.03 -6.07
CA ARG A 522 18.53 -9.09 -7.44
C ARG A 522 19.83 -8.30 -7.54
N MET A 523 19.90 -7.12 -6.94
CA MET A 523 21.08 -6.25 -7.00
C MET A 523 22.33 -6.83 -6.31
N ASN A 524 22.17 -7.84 -5.44
CA ASN A 524 23.31 -8.45 -4.72
C ASN A 524 24.02 -9.55 -5.51
N TYR A 525 23.49 -9.96 -6.67
CA TYR A 525 24.00 -11.10 -7.44
C TYR A 525 24.16 -10.72 -8.91
N SER A 526 25.13 -11.33 -9.59
CA SER A 526 25.08 -11.31 -11.06
C SER A 526 23.81 -12.03 -11.56
N GLU A 527 23.34 -11.69 -12.76
CA GLU A 527 22.18 -12.35 -13.39
C GLU A 527 22.30 -13.87 -13.34
N SER A 528 23.46 -14.41 -13.73
CA SER A 528 23.72 -15.84 -13.74
C SER A 528 23.68 -16.51 -12.36
N GLU A 529 24.15 -15.81 -11.31
CA GLU A 529 24.07 -16.32 -9.94
C GLU A 529 22.64 -16.26 -9.42
N TYR A 530 21.93 -15.16 -9.70
CA TYR A 530 20.55 -14.99 -9.29
C TYR A 530 19.65 -16.07 -9.88
N GLU A 531 19.79 -16.33 -11.18
CA GLU A 531 19.08 -17.39 -11.86
C GLU A 531 19.36 -18.75 -11.22
N LYS A 532 20.65 -19.09 -11.01
CA LYS A 532 21.03 -20.38 -10.43
C LYS A 532 20.49 -20.57 -9.01
N ILE A 533 20.56 -19.54 -8.17
CA ILE A 533 20.25 -19.62 -6.75
C ILE A 533 18.75 -19.49 -6.49
N PHE A 534 18.04 -18.62 -7.22
CA PHE A 534 16.67 -18.21 -6.86
C PHE A 534 15.60 -18.53 -7.90
N LEU A 535 15.96 -18.86 -9.15
CA LEU A 535 14.97 -19.20 -10.20
C LEU A 535 15.05 -20.68 -10.58
N ASN A 536 16.25 -21.20 -10.80
CA ASN A 536 16.51 -22.54 -11.30
C ASN A 536 16.83 -23.53 -10.16
N ILE A 537 16.08 -23.44 -9.06
CA ILE A 537 16.35 -24.23 -7.85
C ILE A 537 16.11 -25.73 -8.06
N PHE A 538 15.32 -26.12 -9.07
CA PHE A 538 15.08 -27.52 -9.43
C PHE A 538 15.96 -28.04 -10.58
N LYS A 539 16.86 -27.21 -11.12
CA LYS A 539 17.83 -27.70 -12.13
C LYS A 539 18.65 -28.85 -11.56
N ASP A 540 18.75 -29.95 -12.34
CA ASP A 540 19.47 -31.20 -12.05
C ASP A 540 18.92 -32.07 -10.90
N THR A 541 17.71 -31.79 -10.37
CA THR A 541 17.16 -32.58 -9.24
C THR A 541 16.63 -33.97 -9.63
N ASP A 542 16.60 -34.29 -10.91
CA ASP A 542 16.34 -35.63 -11.44
C ASP A 542 17.49 -36.61 -11.17
N ARG A 543 18.72 -36.10 -11.26
CA ARG A 543 19.96 -36.85 -11.00
C ARG A 543 20.51 -36.66 -9.58
N LEU A 544 20.42 -35.46 -9.01
CA LEU A 544 20.99 -35.13 -7.70
C LEU A 544 20.07 -35.55 -6.54
N GLN A 545 20.66 -35.97 -5.43
CA GLN A 545 19.93 -36.05 -4.15
C GLN A 545 19.71 -34.65 -3.56
N VAL A 546 18.58 -34.43 -2.89
CA VAL A 546 18.22 -33.12 -2.34
C VAL A 546 18.31 -33.14 -0.82
N PHE A 547 19.13 -32.26 -0.27
CA PHE A 547 19.09 -31.88 1.14
C PHE A 547 18.29 -30.59 1.30
N VAL A 548 17.32 -30.58 2.22
CA VAL A 548 16.54 -29.38 2.53
C VAL A 548 17.13 -28.72 3.77
N PHE A 549 17.56 -27.46 3.69
CA PHE A 549 18.16 -26.74 4.82
C PHE A 549 17.11 -25.88 5.54
N GLY A 550 16.82 -26.24 6.80
CA GLY A 550 15.93 -25.54 7.73
C GLY A 550 14.70 -26.38 8.05
N ALA A 551 14.60 -26.97 9.25
CA ALA A 551 13.41 -27.74 9.65
C ALA A 551 12.32 -26.81 10.23
N GLY A 552 11.83 -25.90 9.40
CA GLY A 552 10.80 -24.91 9.74
C GLY A 552 9.61 -24.94 8.79
N GLN A 553 8.71 -23.96 8.93
CA GLN A 553 7.45 -23.90 8.17
C GLN A 553 7.67 -23.84 6.65
N TYR A 554 8.67 -23.09 6.16
CA TYR A 554 9.03 -23.05 4.74
C TYR A 554 9.44 -24.42 4.19
N ALA A 555 10.16 -25.23 4.97
CA ALA A 555 10.52 -26.59 4.56
C ALA A 555 9.32 -27.55 4.63
N ALA A 556 8.44 -27.40 5.62
CA ALA A 556 7.19 -28.16 5.66
C ALA A 556 6.40 -27.95 4.36
N TYR A 557 6.24 -26.68 3.96
CA TYR A 557 5.59 -26.31 2.70
C TYR A 557 6.34 -26.87 1.48
N PHE A 558 7.65 -26.68 1.41
CA PHE A 558 8.44 -27.23 0.31
C PHE A 558 8.27 -28.76 0.17
N LEU A 559 8.31 -29.49 1.29
CA LEU A 559 8.18 -30.94 1.28
C LEU A 559 6.78 -31.39 0.86
N GLU A 560 5.74 -30.72 1.35
CA GLU A 560 4.36 -31.04 0.99
C GLU A 560 4.12 -30.94 -0.52
N ILE A 561 4.68 -29.90 -1.16
CA ILE A 561 4.51 -29.66 -2.60
C ILE A 561 5.43 -30.57 -3.43
N TYR A 562 6.72 -30.59 -3.12
CA TYR A 562 7.75 -31.07 -4.04
C TYR A 562 8.33 -32.44 -3.68
N SER A 563 8.17 -32.94 -2.44
CA SER A 563 8.86 -34.17 -2.00
C SER A 563 8.50 -35.41 -2.82
N LYS A 564 7.28 -35.48 -3.41
CA LYS A 564 6.84 -36.58 -4.28
C LYS A 564 7.64 -36.67 -5.59
N HIS A 565 8.28 -35.58 -6.01
CA HIS A 565 9.05 -35.50 -7.26
C HIS A 565 10.56 -35.44 -7.04
N LEU A 566 11.02 -35.37 -5.78
CA LEU A 566 12.42 -35.15 -5.43
C LEU A 566 13.00 -36.30 -4.62
N LYS A 567 14.27 -36.63 -4.88
CA LYS A 567 15.04 -37.59 -4.07
C LYS A 567 15.55 -36.91 -2.80
N ILE A 568 14.65 -36.67 -1.83
CA ILE A 568 15.01 -36.03 -0.56
C ILE A 568 15.88 -36.97 0.28
N ALA A 569 17.16 -36.61 0.47
CA ALA A 569 18.12 -37.34 1.29
C ALA A 569 17.95 -37.08 2.80
N GLY A 570 17.56 -35.86 3.17
CA GLY A 570 17.38 -35.47 4.56
C GLY A 570 17.17 -33.97 4.75
N ILE A 571 16.93 -33.58 5.99
CA ILE A 571 16.78 -32.18 6.39
C ILE A 571 18.04 -31.76 7.17
N LEU A 572 18.60 -30.59 6.88
CA LEU A 572 19.72 -30.00 7.62
C LEU A 572 19.17 -28.90 8.54
N ASP A 573 19.57 -28.86 9.81
CA ASP A 573 19.17 -27.77 10.72
C ASP A 573 20.30 -27.47 11.72
N ASN A 574 20.51 -26.19 12.06
CA ASN A 574 21.52 -25.79 13.03
C ASN A 574 21.12 -26.06 14.50
N ASN A 575 19.83 -26.31 14.75
CA ASN A 575 19.32 -26.62 16.07
C ASN A 575 19.61 -28.09 16.43
N ARG A 576 20.58 -28.27 17.32
CA ARG A 576 21.00 -29.58 17.84
C ARG A 576 19.87 -30.41 18.42
N ASN A 577 18.84 -29.79 19.00
CA ASN A 577 17.72 -30.50 19.60
C ASN A 577 16.84 -31.20 18.57
N LYS A 578 16.96 -30.85 17.28
CA LYS A 578 16.24 -31.51 16.19
C LYS A 578 17.04 -32.65 15.56
N TRP A 579 18.32 -32.80 15.84
CA TRP A 579 19.14 -33.80 15.15
C TRP A 579 18.68 -35.22 15.48
N GLY A 580 18.50 -36.03 14.44
CA GLY A 580 18.00 -37.40 14.54
C GLY A 580 16.49 -37.52 14.67
N THR A 581 15.74 -36.42 14.81
CA THR A 581 14.27 -36.45 14.81
C THR A 581 13.72 -36.65 13.39
N ASP A 582 12.45 -37.03 13.32
CA ASP A 582 11.68 -37.01 12.08
C ASP A 582 11.06 -35.62 11.86
N PHE A 583 11.05 -35.17 10.60
CA PHE A 583 10.37 -33.97 10.14
C PHE A 583 9.69 -34.28 8.80
N HIS A 584 8.37 -34.40 8.80
CA HIS A 584 7.57 -34.80 7.61
C HIS A 584 8.06 -36.12 6.97
N GLY A 585 8.39 -37.13 7.77
CA GLY A 585 8.86 -38.43 7.30
C GLY A 585 10.31 -38.44 6.83
N LYS A 586 11.08 -37.37 7.10
CA LYS A 586 12.50 -37.21 6.74
C LYS A 586 13.34 -36.98 7.99
N LYS A 587 14.49 -37.63 8.07
CA LYS A 587 15.42 -37.47 9.18
C LYS A 587 16.13 -36.12 9.12
N VAL A 588 16.28 -35.49 10.29
CA VAL A 588 17.04 -34.25 10.45
C VAL A 588 18.50 -34.56 10.82
N PHE A 589 19.45 -33.88 10.19
CA PHE A 589 20.89 -34.07 10.33
C PHE A 589 21.60 -32.76 10.72
N PRO A 590 22.78 -32.86 11.37
CA PRO A 590 23.71 -31.73 11.43
C PRO A 590 24.18 -31.35 10.01
N PRO A 591 24.38 -30.05 9.70
CA PRO A 591 24.86 -29.62 8.38
C PRO A 591 26.20 -30.24 7.98
N ASP A 592 27.07 -30.55 8.94
CA ASP A 592 28.38 -31.18 8.71
C ASP A 592 28.33 -32.51 7.95
N VAL A 593 27.17 -33.18 7.91
CA VAL A 593 26.96 -34.40 7.11
C VAL A 593 27.27 -34.20 5.62
N LEU A 594 27.21 -32.95 5.13
CA LEU A 594 27.56 -32.62 3.75
C LEU A 594 29.03 -32.93 3.42
N LYS A 595 29.95 -32.88 4.40
CA LYS A 595 31.38 -33.19 4.20
C LYS A 595 31.62 -34.66 3.82
N ASP A 596 30.67 -35.54 4.18
CA ASP A 596 30.75 -36.98 3.94
C ASP A 596 30.19 -37.37 2.56
N HIS A 597 29.68 -36.40 1.78
CA HIS A 597 29.07 -36.62 0.46
C HIS A 597 29.91 -35.99 -0.64
N ASP A 598 29.87 -36.59 -1.84
CA ASP A 598 30.48 -35.99 -3.04
C ASP A 598 29.71 -34.71 -3.43
N PRO A 599 30.35 -33.52 -3.48
CA PRO A 599 29.71 -32.25 -3.84
C PRO A 599 28.90 -32.24 -5.15
N ASP A 600 29.23 -33.11 -6.10
CA ASP A 600 28.55 -33.21 -7.40
C ASP A 600 27.38 -34.22 -7.40
N SER A 601 27.13 -34.89 -6.26
CA SER A 601 26.07 -35.89 -6.07
C SER A 601 24.78 -35.36 -5.43
N TYR A 602 24.84 -34.15 -4.85
CA TYR A 602 23.72 -33.56 -4.13
C TYR A 602 23.49 -32.08 -4.45
N LYS A 603 22.27 -31.64 -4.15
CA LYS A 603 21.82 -30.25 -4.16
C LYS A 603 21.27 -29.87 -2.79
N VAL A 604 21.60 -28.68 -2.31
CA VAL A 604 21.03 -28.10 -1.09
C VAL A 604 19.95 -27.10 -1.50
N ILE A 605 18.73 -27.28 -1.02
CA ILE A 605 17.65 -26.30 -1.15
C ILE A 605 17.38 -25.69 0.22
N ILE A 606 17.65 -24.40 0.36
CA ILE A 606 17.50 -23.67 1.62
C ILE A 606 16.07 -23.15 1.71
N CYS A 607 15.36 -23.53 2.77
CA CYS A 607 13.95 -23.21 2.99
C CYS A 607 13.79 -22.39 4.28
N MET A 608 14.29 -21.15 4.27
CA MET A 608 14.17 -20.20 5.38
C MET A 608 14.32 -18.75 4.90
N LEU A 609 13.67 -17.80 5.58
CA LEU A 609 13.74 -16.37 5.24
C LEU A 609 15.17 -15.79 5.36
N ARG A 610 15.86 -16.10 6.47
CA ARG A 610 17.23 -15.64 6.72
C ARG A 610 18.23 -16.68 6.22
N PHE A 611 18.33 -16.82 4.90
CA PHE A 611 19.09 -17.90 4.27
C PHE A 611 20.60 -17.66 4.22
N GLN A 612 21.09 -16.42 4.36
CA GLN A 612 22.49 -16.06 4.08
C GLN A 612 23.50 -16.91 4.86
N ASP A 613 23.28 -17.08 6.17
CA ASP A 613 24.17 -17.88 7.01
C ASP A 613 24.16 -19.36 6.61
N ALA A 614 22.98 -19.91 6.28
CA ALA A 614 22.84 -21.29 5.81
C ALA A 614 23.47 -21.48 4.42
N TYR A 615 23.42 -20.47 3.56
CA TYR A 615 24.03 -20.47 2.23
C TYR A 615 25.56 -20.50 2.34
N GLU A 616 26.15 -19.59 3.11
CA GLU A 616 27.60 -19.57 3.34
C GLU A 616 28.07 -20.82 4.07
N GLN A 617 27.30 -21.32 5.04
CA GLN A 617 27.59 -22.57 5.72
C GLN A 617 27.60 -23.75 4.73
N ALA A 618 26.54 -23.95 3.94
CA ALA A 618 26.48 -25.03 2.95
C ALA A 618 27.65 -24.96 1.94
N LYS A 619 27.99 -23.76 1.48
CA LYS A 619 29.13 -23.51 0.59
C LYS A 619 30.46 -23.87 1.25
N SER A 620 30.67 -23.43 2.51
CA SER A 620 31.89 -23.75 3.29
C SER A 620 32.05 -25.25 3.58
N LEU A 621 30.93 -25.98 3.61
CA LEU A 621 30.88 -27.43 3.79
C LEU A 621 31.06 -28.20 2.47
N GLY A 622 31.25 -27.50 1.34
CA GLY A 622 31.57 -28.07 0.04
C GLY A 622 30.43 -28.11 -0.97
N ALA A 623 29.21 -27.65 -0.63
CA ALA A 623 28.08 -27.70 -1.55
C ALA A 623 28.30 -26.80 -2.79
N ARG A 624 28.17 -27.38 -4.00
CA ARG A 624 28.32 -26.67 -5.29
C ARG A 624 26.99 -26.31 -5.96
N HIS A 625 25.95 -27.08 -5.63
CA HIS A 625 24.59 -26.89 -6.11
C HIS A 625 23.71 -26.42 -4.94
N ILE A 626 23.43 -25.11 -4.89
CA ILE A 626 22.62 -24.50 -3.83
C ILE A 626 21.50 -23.70 -4.49
N GLY A 627 20.28 -23.89 -4.01
CA GLY A 627 19.12 -23.06 -4.35
C GLY A 627 18.43 -22.57 -3.09
N VAL A 628 17.68 -21.47 -3.19
CA VAL A 628 16.91 -20.87 -2.09
C VAL A 628 15.44 -20.85 -2.49
N TYR A 629 14.60 -21.43 -1.64
CA TYR A 629 13.17 -21.55 -1.86
C TYR A 629 12.40 -20.39 -1.21
N TYR A 630 11.57 -19.73 -2.01
CA TYR A 630 10.62 -18.69 -1.66
C TYR A 630 9.22 -19.16 -2.03
N ARG A 631 8.30 -19.12 -1.07
CA ARG A 631 6.94 -19.64 -1.23
C ARG A 631 6.13 -18.91 -2.31
N HIS A 632 6.22 -17.58 -2.35
CA HIS A 632 5.40 -16.76 -3.26
C HIS A 632 5.92 -16.79 -4.72
N ARG A 633 7.07 -17.44 -4.96
CA ARG A 633 7.71 -17.48 -6.27
C ARG A 633 7.29 -18.71 -7.07
N SER A 634 6.99 -18.49 -8.34
CA SER A 634 6.81 -19.57 -9.33
C SER A 634 8.17 -20.10 -9.78
N TYR A 635 8.29 -21.43 -9.89
CA TYR A 635 9.52 -22.09 -10.30
C TYR A 635 9.29 -22.92 -11.56
N GLU A 636 10.26 -22.97 -12.46
CA GLU A 636 10.20 -23.96 -13.54
C GLU A 636 10.33 -25.38 -12.94
N LEU A 637 9.35 -26.24 -13.21
CA LEU A 637 9.32 -27.62 -12.71
C LEU A 637 9.75 -28.61 -13.81
N PRO A 638 10.96 -29.21 -13.73
CA PRO A 638 11.49 -30.08 -14.79
C PRO A 638 10.60 -31.27 -15.13
N TRP A 639 9.86 -31.79 -14.15
CA TRP A 639 8.95 -32.94 -14.33
C TRP A 639 7.65 -32.59 -15.04
N GLN A 640 7.26 -31.30 -15.12
CA GLN A 640 6.05 -30.88 -15.82
C GLN A 640 6.23 -30.72 -17.33
N ARG A 641 7.47 -30.50 -17.83
CA ARG A 641 7.76 -30.47 -19.28
C ARG A 641 7.45 -31.80 -19.98
N ASN A 642 7.51 -32.92 -19.26
CA ASN A 642 7.36 -34.26 -19.83
C ASN A 642 5.99 -34.91 -19.59
N SER A 643 5.15 -34.40 -18.68
CA SER A 643 3.91 -35.08 -18.27
C SER A 643 2.69 -34.77 -19.14
N TYR A 644 2.67 -33.64 -19.88
CA TYR A 644 1.50 -33.23 -20.67
C TYR A 644 1.74 -33.19 -22.20
N LYS A 645 2.97 -33.51 -22.65
CA LYS A 645 3.34 -33.55 -24.08
C LYS A 645 3.45 -34.95 -24.70
N ASN A 646 3.20 -36.01 -23.93
CA ASN A 646 3.33 -37.38 -24.42
C ASN A 646 1.99 -37.95 -24.91
N GLU A 647 1.47 -37.37 -25.98
CA GLU A 647 0.84 -38.16 -27.05
C GLU A 647 1.32 -37.53 -28.37
N GLU A 648 2.41 -38.06 -28.94
CA GLU A 648 2.62 -37.90 -30.37
C GLU A 648 1.36 -38.41 -31.08
N PRO A 649 0.87 -37.73 -32.14
CA PRO A 649 -0.30 -38.19 -32.87
C PRO A 649 0.00 -39.59 -33.39
N VAL A 650 -0.67 -40.59 -32.82
CA VAL A 650 -0.56 -41.96 -33.29
C VAL A 650 -1.16 -41.98 -34.69
N ASP A 651 -0.32 -42.14 -35.70
CA ASP A 651 -0.74 -42.50 -37.06
C ASP A 651 -1.38 -43.90 -37.01
N VAL A 652 -2.65 -43.96 -36.61
CA VAL A 652 -3.51 -45.12 -36.82
C VAL A 652 -4.48 -44.79 -37.93
N ALA A 653 -4.07 -45.15 -39.14
CA ALA A 653 -5.00 -45.35 -40.23
C ALA A 653 -5.94 -46.53 -39.89
N THR A 654 -7.08 -46.25 -39.25
CA THR A 654 -8.34 -46.99 -39.43
C THR A 654 -9.52 -46.21 -38.82
N SER A 655 -10.46 -45.88 -39.70
CA SER A 655 -11.87 -45.53 -39.49
C SER A 655 -12.45 -45.66 -38.07
N ASP A 656 -12.83 -44.54 -37.46
CA ASP A 656 -14.23 -44.24 -37.14
C ASP A 656 -14.42 -42.76 -36.71
N ASN A 657 -15.50 -42.16 -37.21
CA ASN A 657 -15.85 -40.75 -37.02
C ASN A 657 -16.13 -40.40 -35.56
N ASN A 658 -15.29 -39.56 -34.95
CA ASN A 658 -15.72 -38.57 -33.97
C ASN A 658 -14.80 -37.34 -34.03
N GLN A 659 -15.41 -36.16 -34.14
CA GLN A 659 -14.73 -34.87 -34.23
C GLN A 659 -13.91 -34.60 -32.96
N ASN A 660 -12.59 -34.77 -33.02
CA ASN A 660 -11.69 -34.27 -31.98
C ASN A 660 -11.57 -32.74 -32.17
N GLN A 661 -12.46 -31.97 -31.53
CA GLN A 661 -12.27 -30.53 -31.38
C GLN A 661 -11.03 -30.30 -30.52
N THR A 662 -10.02 -29.63 -31.06
CA THR A 662 -8.88 -29.13 -30.29
C THR A 662 -9.38 -28.14 -29.25
N LYS A 663 -9.25 -28.49 -27.96
CA LYS A 663 -9.67 -27.62 -26.85
C LYS A 663 -8.69 -26.47 -26.65
N LYS A 664 -9.16 -25.34 -26.10
CA LYS A 664 -8.37 -24.11 -25.93
C LYS A 664 -7.17 -24.31 -25.00
N TYR A 665 -7.32 -25.08 -23.93
CA TYR A 665 -6.31 -25.26 -22.90
C TYR A 665 -5.85 -26.71 -22.79
N ASN A 666 -4.61 -26.96 -22.37
CA ASN A 666 -4.14 -28.31 -22.10
C ASN A 666 -4.50 -28.72 -20.66
N VAL A 667 -4.15 -27.90 -19.67
CA VAL A 667 -4.39 -28.18 -18.24
C VAL A 667 -5.31 -27.13 -17.64
N GLY A 668 -6.49 -27.55 -17.17
CA GLY A 668 -7.43 -26.74 -16.44
C GLY A 668 -7.45 -27.07 -14.94
N TYR A 669 -7.75 -26.09 -14.11
CA TYR A 669 -7.92 -26.24 -12.67
C TYR A 669 -9.28 -25.73 -12.18
N VAL A 670 -9.92 -26.46 -11.27
CA VAL A 670 -11.12 -26.00 -10.54
C VAL A 670 -10.92 -26.23 -9.05
N ALA A 671 -11.18 -25.20 -8.24
CA ALA A 671 -11.25 -25.32 -6.78
C ALA A 671 -12.71 -25.35 -6.30
N GLY A 672 -13.01 -26.13 -5.27
CA GLY A 672 -14.34 -26.11 -4.68
C GLY A 672 -14.49 -26.88 -3.38
N VAL A 673 -15.52 -26.53 -2.61
CA VAL A 673 -15.89 -27.32 -1.44
C VAL A 673 -16.60 -28.60 -1.89
N PHE A 674 -17.46 -28.54 -2.90
CA PHE A 674 -18.18 -29.72 -3.42
C PHE A 674 -19.04 -30.46 -2.38
N ASP A 675 -19.45 -29.78 -1.31
CA ASP A 675 -20.35 -30.34 -0.28
C ASP A 675 -21.78 -30.48 -0.81
N LEU A 676 -22.46 -31.55 -0.40
CA LEU A 676 -23.78 -31.95 -0.93
C LEU A 676 -23.80 -31.92 -2.47
N PHE A 677 -22.90 -32.66 -3.10
CA PHE A 677 -22.64 -32.61 -4.55
C PHE A 677 -23.93 -32.67 -5.40
N HIS A 678 -24.12 -31.68 -6.28
CA HIS A 678 -25.36 -31.45 -7.01
C HIS A 678 -25.11 -30.99 -8.46
N ILE A 679 -26.18 -30.81 -9.24
CA ILE A 679 -26.08 -30.49 -10.67
C ILE A 679 -25.27 -29.22 -10.98
N GLY A 680 -25.30 -28.22 -10.08
CA GLY A 680 -24.42 -27.04 -10.18
C GLY A 680 -22.92 -27.38 -10.24
N HIS A 681 -22.41 -28.22 -9.34
CA HIS A 681 -21.02 -28.66 -9.37
C HIS A 681 -20.72 -29.49 -10.62
N LEU A 682 -21.63 -30.40 -10.99
CA LEU A 682 -21.48 -31.22 -12.20
C LEU A 682 -21.35 -30.34 -13.47
N ASN A 683 -22.17 -29.30 -13.58
CA ASN A 683 -22.15 -28.40 -14.73
C ASN A 683 -20.88 -27.53 -14.77
N LEU A 684 -20.37 -27.09 -13.62
CA LEU A 684 -19.10 -26.38 -13.53
C LEU A 684 -17.96 -27.26 -14.07
N LEU A 685 -17.84 -28.49 -13.57
CA LEU A 685 -16.81 -29.44 -13.99
C LEU A 685 -16.95 -29.83 -15.47
N ARG A 686 -18.18 -30.02 -15.96
CA ARG A 686 -18.45 -30.30 -17.37
C ARG A 686 -17.94 -29.19 -18.28
N ARG A 687 -18.33 -27.94 -18.00
CA ARG A 687 -17.95 -26.78 -18.83
C ARG A 687 -16.45 -26.49 -18.77
N ALA A 688 -15.81 -26.72 -17.63
CA ALA A 688 -14.36 -26.66 -17.50
C ALA A 688 -13.68 -27.71 -18.40
N LYS A 689 -14.14 -28.97 -18.34
CA LYS A 689 -13.61 -30.06 -19.17
C LYS A 689 -13.86 -29.88 -20.67
N GLU A 690 -14.92 -29.18 -21.08
CA GLU A 690 -15.15 -28.82 -22.49
C GLU A 690 -14.04 -27.90 -23.04
N GLN A 691 -13.35 -27.14 -22.19
CA GLN A 691 -12.33 -26.17 -22.57
C GLN A 691 -10.89 -26.64 -22.35
N CYS A 692 -10.65 -27.71 -21.60
CA CYS A 692 -9.31 -28.23 -21.32
C CYS A 692 -9.15 -29.74 -21.61
N ASN A 693 -7.93 -30.16 -21.96
CA ASN A 693 -7.61 -31.57 -22.20
C ASN A 693 -7.54 -32.37 -20.90
N TYR A 694 -6.96 -31.80 -19.85
CA TYR A 694 -6.77 -32.39 -18.52
C TYR A 694 -7.31 -31.45 -17.43
N LEU A 695 -8.20 -31.91 -16.57
CA LEU A 695 -8.87 -31.14 -15.53
C LEU A 695 -8.45 -31.65 -14.14
N ILE A 696 -7.73 -30.78 -13.42
CA ILE A 696 -7.32 -30.97 -12.03
C ILE A 696 -8.39 -30.32 -11.13
N VAL A 697 -8.86 -31.03 -10.10
CA VAL A 697 -9.83 -30.51 -9.15
C VAL A 697 -9.28 -30.52 -7.73
N GLY A 698 -9.19 -29.32 -7.14
CA GLY A 698 -8.83 -29.14 -5.73
C GLY A 698 -10.07 -29.12 -4.85
N VAL A 699 -10.10 -30.01 -3.85
CA VAL A 699 -11.19 -30.10 -2.88
C VAL A 699 -10.78 -29.41 -1.58
N VAL A 700 -11.55 -28.41 -1.15
CA VAL A 700 -11.26 -27.64 0.08
C VAL A 700 -11.43 -28.53 1.31
N SER A 701 -10.42 -28.58 2.18
CA SER A 701 -10.45 -29.38 3.43
C SER A 701 -11.52 -28.90 4.42
N ASP A 702 -11.97 -29.78 5.32
CA ASP A 702 -13.04 -29.45 6.27
C ASP A 702 -12.63 -28.30 7.20
N GLU A 703 -11.38 -28.31 7.67
CA GLU A 703 -10.83 -27.24 8.49
C GLU A 703 -10.79 -25.90 7.75
N GLN A 704 -10.41 -25.90 6.47
CA GLN A 704 -10.37 -24.66 5.69
C GLN A 704 -11.78 -24.11 5.42
N VAL A 705 -12.80 -24.96 5.29
CA VAL A 705 -14.20 -24.51 5.22
C VAL A 705 -14.63 -23.87 6.55
N ARG A 706 -14.26 -24.46 7.69
CA ARG A 706 -14.54 -23.86 9.01
C ARG A 706 -13.88 -22.49 9.16
N ARG A 707 -12.62 -22.36 8.75
CA ARG A 707 -11.86 -21.10 8.81
C ARG A 707 -12.41 -20.03 7.87
N SER A 708 -12.58 -20.35 6.59
CA SER A 708 -12.90 -19.37 5.55
C SER A 708 -14.40 -19.06 5.45
N LYS A 709 -15.26 -20.08 5.54
CA LYS A 709 -16.71 -19.94 5.36
C LYS A 709 -17.49 -19.92 6.67
N LYS A 710 -16.82 -20.11 7.82
CA LYS A 710 -17.44 -20.19 9.15
C LYS A 710 -18.59 -21.20 9.20
N ARG A 711 -18.42 -22.34 8.52
CA ARG A 711 -19.45 -23.38 8.33
C ARG A 711 -18.87 -24.78 8.44
N GLU A 712 -19.69 -25.72 8.91
CA GLU A 712 -19.36 -27.15 8.95
C GLU A 712 -19.85 -27.86 7.68
N PRO A 713 -18.95 -28.48 6.89
CA PRO A 713 -19.35 -29.37 5.79
C PRO A 713 -20.23 -30.53 6.28
N VAL A 714 -21.23 -30.92 5.49
CA VAL A 714 -22.04 -32.10 5.82
C VAL A 714 -21.30 -33.38 5.48
N ILE A 715 -20.61 -33.39 4.34
CA ILE A 715 -19.84 -34.54 3.85
C ILE A 715 -18.35 -34.29 4.14
N PRO A 716 -17.63 -35.22 4.82
CA PRO A 716 -16.20 -35.09 5.08
C PRO A 716 -15.36 -34.93 3.81
N CYS A 717 -14.23 -34.24 3.90
CA CYS A 717 -13.35 -33.96 2.74
C CYS A 717 -13.00 -35.21 1.92
N ARG A 718 -12.61 -36.29 2.60
CA ARG A 718 -12.28 -37.57 1.97
C ARG A 718 -13.40 -38.09 1.07
N ASP A 719 -14.64 -38.04 1.54
CA ASP A 719 -15.80 -38.56 0.81
C ASP A 719 -16.16 -37.62 -0.36
N ARG A 720 -16.03 -36.30 -0.16
CA ARG A 720 -16.18 -35.31 -1.23
C ARG A 720 -15.16 -35.54 -2.35
N MET A 721 -13.91 -35.85 -2.01
CA MET A 721 -12.87 -36.19 -2.99
C MET A 721 -13.22 -37.43 -3.81
N GLU A 722 -13.69 -38.51 -3.17
CA GLU A 722 -14.09 -39.72 -3.90
C GLU A 722 -15.28 -39.47 -4.82
N ILE A 723 -16.26 -38.65 -4.40
CA ILE A 723 -17.39 -38.23 -5.25
C ILE A 723 -16.90 -37.45 -6.47
N VAL A 724 -16.02 -36.47 -6.25
CA VAL A 724 -15.45 -35.64 -7.34
C VAL A 724 -14.61 -36.49 -8.29
N LYS A 725 -13.82 -37.42 -7.75
CA LYS A 725 -12.97 -38.35 -8.53
C LYS A 725 -13.78 -39.29 -9.40
N ALA A 726 -14.98 -39.68 -8.97
CA ALA A 726 -15.91 -40.49 -9.76
C ALA A 726 -16.62 -39.69 -10.89
N CYS A 727 -16.49 -38.36 -10.90
CA CYS A 727 -17.09 -37.52 -11.94
C CYS A 727 -16.34 -37.70 -13.27
N ARG A 728 -17.06 -38.11 -14.32
CA ARG A 728 -16.50 -38.36 -15.67
C ARG A 728 -15.68 -37.20 -16.26
N TYR A 729 -15.90 -35.97 -15.80
CA TYR A 729 -15.24 -34.78 -16.32
C TYR A 729 -13.89 -34.46 -15.66
N VAL A 730 -13.50 -35.21 -14.62
CA VAL A 730 -12.33 -34.92 -13.78
C VAL A 730 -11.23 -35.97 -14.03
N ASP A 731 -9.99 -35.52 -14.18
CA ASP A 731 -8.84 -36.41 -14.42
C ASP A 731 -7.97 -36.58 -13.16
N GLU A 732 -7.81 -35.52 -12.35
CA GLU A 732 -7.05 -35.54 -11.11
C GLU A 732 -7.82 -34.85 -9.97
N VAL A 733 -7.73 -35.40 -8.76
CA VAL A 733 -8.33 -34.82 -7.55
C VAL A 733 -7.30 -34.80 -6.43
N PHE A 734 -7.19 -33.67 -5.74
CA PHE A 734 -6.35 -33.53 -4.55
C PHE A 734 -7.06 -32.72 -3.46
N GLU A 735 -6.64 -32.93 -2.22
CA GLU A 735 -7.06 -32.10 -1.09
C GLU A 735 -6.25 -30.80 -1.10
N ILE A 736 -6.94 -29.66 -1.06
CA ILE A 736 -6.27 -28.35 -0.98
C ILE A 736 -5.66 -28.22 0.43
N PRO A 737 -4.33 -28.02 0.54
CA PRO A 737 -3.69 -27.83 1.84
C PRO A 737 -4.25 -26.59 2.54
N ILE A 738 -4.51 -26.71 3.85
CA ILE A 738 -5.16 -25.66 4.67
C ILE A 738 -4.42 -24.32 4.57
N ASP A 739 -3.09 -24.39 4.60
CA ASP A 739 -2.24 -23.21 4.59
C ASP A 739 -1.85 -22.76 3.17
N MET A 740 -2.33 -23.44 2.12
CA MET A 740 -2.01 -23.16 0.70
C MET A 740 -3.27 -23.15 -0.19
N ALA A 741 -4.33 -22.51 0.30
CA ALA A 741 -5.62 -22.52 -0.39
C ALA A 741 -5.80 -21.43 -1.45
N GLY A 742 -4.79 -20.57 -1.66
CA GLY A 742 -4.86 -19.47 -2.62
C GLY A 742 -4.59 -19.91 -4.06
N THR A 743 -5.19 -19.22 -5.02
CA THR A 743 -4.98 -19.42 -6.48
C THR A 743 -3.50 -19.49 -6.84
N ARG A 744 -2.70 -18.54 -6.31
CA ARG A 744 -1.26 -18.43 -6.58
C ARG A 744 -0.46 -19.62 -6.05
N ASP A 745 -0.78 -20.09 -4.84
CA ASP A 745 -0.13 -21.26 -4.25
C ASP A 745 -0.37 -22.51 -5.12
N ILE A 746 -1.61 -22.70 -5.60
CA ILE A 746 -1.94 -23.86 -6.43
C ILE A 746 -1.36 -23.75 -7.84
N TYR A 747 -1.30 -22.54 -8.41
CA TYR A 747 -0.61 -22.31 -9.66
C TYR A 747 0.88 -22.67 -9.56
N ASN A 748 1.55 -22.29 -8.47
CA ASN A 748 2.95 -22.66 -8.23
C ASN A 748 3.15 -24.19 -8.05
N MET A 749 2.10 -24.93 -7.69
CA MET A 749 2.16 -26.38 -7.55
C MET A 749 1.92 -27.12 -8.88
N TYR A 750 0.93 -26.67 -9.67
CA TYR A 750 0.44 -27.42 -10.83
C TYR A 750 0.69 -26.76 -12.18
N HIS A 751 1.04 -25.47 -12.22
CA HIS A 751 1.24 -24.67 -13.43
C HIS A 751 0.16 -24.94 -14.50
N PHE A 752 -1.10 -24.84 -14.09
CA PHE A 752 -2.24 -25.00 -15.00
C PHE A 752 -2.28 -23.85 -16.02
N ASP A 753 -2.85 -24.10 -17.21
CA ASP A 753 -3.02 -23.07 -18.25
C ASP A 753 -4.22 -22.15 -17.95
N VAL A 754 -5.20 -22.68 -17.19
CA VAL A 754 -6.42 -21.95 -16.86
C VAL A 754 -7.00 -22.41 -15.53
N GLN A 755 -7.46 -21.48 -14.71
CA GLN A 755 -8.37 -21.76 -13.61
C GLN A 755 -9.81 -21.42 -14.02
N PHE A 756 -10.74 -22.32 -13.72
CA PHE A 756 -12.17 -22.10 -13.91
C PHE A 756 -12.85 -21.89 -12.56
N SER A 757 -13.69 -20.87 -12.48
CA SER A 757 -14.50 -20.59 -11.30
C SER A 757 -15.93 -20.20 -11.69
N GLY A 758 -16.86 -20.23 -10.75
CA GLY A 758 -18.21 -19.71 -10.98
C GLY A 758 -18.20 -18.19 -11.10
N SER A 759 -19.10 -17.63 -11.93
CA SER A 759 -19.24 -16.19 -12.15
C SER A 759 -19.57 -15.37 -10.89
N ASP A 760 -19.92 -16.01 -9.78
CA ASP A 760 -20.24 -15.36 -8.50
C ASP A 760 -19.06 -14.59 -7.89
N TYR A 761 -17.83 -14.86 -8.34
CA TYR A 761 -16.60 -14.22 -7.89
C TYR A 761 -15.97 -13.27 -8.92
N ALA A 762 -16.62 -13.07 -10.08
CA ALA A 762 -16.04 -12.33 -11.20
C ALA A 762 -15.71 -10.86 -10.89
N GLN A 763 -16.30 -10.31 -9.81
CA GLN A 763 -16.16 -8.92 -9.38
C GLN A 763 -15.49 -8.78 -8.00
N ASP A 764 -14.91 -9.86 -7.46
CA ASP A 764 -14.17 -9.80 -6.20
C ASP A 764 -12.73 -9.30 -6.45
N SER A 765 -12.29 -8.28 -5.71
CA SER A 765 -10.98 -7.64 -5.92
C SER A 765 -9.81 -8.60 -5.70
N GLY A 766 -9.94 -9.58 -4.79
CA GLY A 766 -8.96 -10.63 -4.60
C GLY A 766 -8.87 -11.56 -5.82
N TRP A 767 -10.02 -11.96 -6.37
CA TRP A 767 -10.08 -12.78 -7.59
C TRP A 767 -9.57 -12.04 -8.83
N LEU A 768 -9.79 -10.72 -8.94
CA LEU A 768 -9.22 -9.89 -10.01
C LEU A 768 -7.69 -9.75 -9.89
N ALA A 769 -7.18 -9.61 -8.67
CA ALA A 769 -5.74 -9.62 -8.42
C ALA A 769 -5.11 -10.98 -8.77
N ASP A 770 -5.79 -12.09 -8.45
CA ASP A 770 -5.36 -13.44 -8.84
C ASP A 770 -5.44 -13.65 -10.36
N LYS A 771 -6.45 -13.08 -11.03
CA LYS A 771 -6.53 -13.08 -12.49
C LYS A 771 -5.33 -12.39 -13.13
N ARG A 772 -5.01 -11.16 -12.70
CA ARG A 772 -3.84 -10.42 -13.20
C ARG A 772 -2.53 -11.17 -12.96
N TYR A 773 -2.40 -11.77 -11.78
CA TYR A 773 -1.25 -12.61 -11.45
C TYR A 773 -1.13 -13.79 -12.44
N LEU A 774 -2.20 -14.56 -12.66
CA LEU A 774 -2.18 -15.69 -13.59
C LEU A 774 -1.85 -15.24 -15.02
N GLU A 775 -2.48 -14.15 -15.50
CA GLU A 775 -2.25 -13.60 -16.85
C GLU A 775 -0.79 -13.18 -17.05
N GLY A 776 -0.19 -12.53 -16.05
CA GLY A 776 1.24 -12.19 -16.04
C GLY A 776 2.18 -13.39 -16.04
N HIS A 777 1.68 -14.58 -15.69
CA HIS A 777 2.44 -15.84 -15.71
C HIS A 777 1.98 -16.80 -16.83
N GLY A 778 1.21 -16.31 -17.81
CA GLY A 778 0.80 -17.09 -18.98
C GLY A 778 -0.35 -18.08 -18.72
N SER A 779 -1.11 -17.91 -17.63
CA SER A 779 -2.33 -18.65 -17.32
C SER A 779 -3.56 -17.73 -17.37
N GLU A 780 -4.76 -18.29 -17.57
CA GLU A 780 -6.01 -17.52 -17.55
C GLU A 780 -6.87 -17.83 -16.30
N LEU A 781 -7.74 -16.90 -15.91
CA LEU A 781 -8.83 -17.14 -14.96
C LEU A 781 -10.17 -16.91 -15.64
N VAL A 782 -10.92 -17.99 -15.87
CA VAL A 782 -12.19 -17.98 -16.62
C VAL A 782 -13.36 -18.20 -15.68
N PHE A 783 -14.29 -17.23 -15.68
CA PHE A 783 -15.55 -17.34 -14.95
C PHE A 783 -16.64 -17.99 -15.81
N LEU A 784 -17.20 -19.09 -15.31
CA LEU A 784 -18.25 -19.85 -15.97
C LEU A 784 -19.63 -19.50 -15.40
N PRO A 785 -20.70 -19.43 -16.22
CA PRO A 785 -22.03 -19.08 -15.75
C PRO A 785 -22.56 -20.03 -14.66
N TYR A 786 -23.07 -19.45 -13.57
CA TYR A 786 -23.69 -20.23 -12.49
C TYR A 786 -24.93 -20.99 -12.96
N THR A 787 -25.19 -22.18 -12.40
CA THR A 787 -26.42 -22.94 -12.70
C THR A 787 -27.54 -22.49 -11.77
N ASN A 788 -28.53 -21.78 -12.30
CA ASN A 788 -29.69 -21.33 -11.53
C ASN A 788 -30.58 -22.51 -11.09
N GLY A 789 -31.05 -22.49 -9.84
CA GLY A 789 -32.06 -23.43 -9.32
C GLY A 789 -31.57 -24.50 -8.32
N THR A 790 -30.29 -24.55 -7.97
CA THR A 790 -29.79 -25.42 -6.88
C THR A 790 -28.52 -24.87 -6.23
N SER A 791 -28.34 -25.10 -4.94
CA SER A 791 -27.09 -24.86 -4.20
C SER A 791 -27.03 -25.71 -2.93
N SER A 792 -25.84 -25.97 -2.40
CA SER A 792 -25.69 -26.66 -1.11
C SER A 792 -26.45 -25.97 0.03
N THR A 793 -26.56 -24.64 0.01
CA THR A 793 -27.37 -23.88 0.99
C THR A 793 -28.86 -24.20 0.86
N GLN A 794 -29.41 -24.18 -0.36
CA GLN A 794 -30.81 -24.49 -0.61
C GLN A 794 -31.17 -25.93 -0.23
N ILE A 795 -30.31 -26.89 -0.58
CA ILE A 795 -30.50 -28.30 -0.21
C ILE A 795 -30.53 -28.45 1.32
N ARG A 796 -29.59 -27.79 2.02
CA ARG A 796 -29.52 -27.83 3.48
C ARG A 796 -30.74 -27.20 4.14
N GLU A 797 -31.20 -26.05 3.66
CA GLU A 797 -32.44 -25.42 4.16
C GLU A 797 -33.67 -26.30 3.93
N SER A 798 -33.76 -26.98 2.78
CA SER A 798 -34.83 -27.94 2.52
C SER A 798 -34.80 -29.14 3.48
N LEU A 799 -33.60 -29.64 3.81
CA LEU A 799 -33.42 -30.74 4.76
C LEU A 799 -33.67 -30.35 6.22
N LEU A 800 -33.59 -29.06 6.57
CA LEU A 800 -33.87 -28.55 7.92
C LEU A 800 -35.34 -28.13 8.11
N LYS A 801 -36.09 -27.92 7.02
CA LYS A 801 -37.52 -27.55 7.04
C LYS A 801 -38.46 -28.76 7.05
N GLY A 802 -37.97 -29.95 6.71
CA GLY A 802 -38.69 -31.22 6.82
C GLY A 802 -38.27 -31.96 8.07
#